data_AF-A0A445DB18-F1
#
_entry.id   AF-A0A445DB18-F1
#
_cell.length_a   1.000
_cell.length_b   1.000
_cell.length_c   1.000
_cell.angle_alpha   90.00
_cell.angle_beta   90.00
_cell.angle_gamma   90.00
#
_symmetry.space_group_name_H-M   'P 1'
#
loop_
_entity.id
_entity.type
_entity.pdbx_description
1 polymer ?
#
loop_
_entity_poly.entity_id
_entity_poly.type
_entity_poly.pdbx_seq_one_letter_code
_entity_poly.pdbx_strand_id
1 'polypeptide(L)'
;MDLLSGRKANEIFEGQVHVYKHMYAYLDSMCLKWCIELEIPTIIYNHEKPITLHELISILQVPPSKISGVERLMRHLSHNGFFDIVTIHDDDGGDENKEKKEAYALTIASELLVKGTEYCLTPMAKCGLNPLMSSSFNLLGKWTLEKNLTLSEISLGTNLWDFLSKNPSILTSFNESMASDSQMVKLALKDHSAVFEGLESIVDVGGGNGTISKIISDMFPKLKCIVFDLPHVVENFSGTSSNNLSFVGGDMFNYIPEADVVLLKWILHDWDDEHCVKILKKCKDAISKNTKEGKAIIIDFVINEKQDEFGLTQMKLRMDIAMTSMNGKERSEEEFNKLFLEAGFQDYKIFPLTGIGRKANEIFEGQVHVYKHMYVYLNSMCLKWCIELEVPTIIYNHEKPITLHELISILQVPPSKISGVERLMRHLSHNGFFDIVTIHDDDDENKEEKEAYALTIASELLVKGTEYCLTPMAKCSLDPSVSSSYNLLGKWTLEENLTLSEISLGTNLWNFLSKNPSILTSFNESMASDSQMVKLALKDHSAVFEGLESIVDVGSGNGTVSKIISDMFPKLKCIVFDLPHVVENFSGTNSNNLSFIGGDMFNFIPEADAVLLKWILHDWDDEHCVKILKKCKDAISKNTKGGKAIIIDFVINEKQDEFGLTQMKLRMDIAMTTLNGKERSEEEFKKLFLEAGFEDYKIFPLTGIFHVSQMVSGPQHSRHNPQPWPTHYPSSLGLNIASSAVQNQRRSPLHAPPCSQRILPHNKATP
;
A
#
# COMPACT_ATOMS: atom_id res chain seq x y z
N MET A 1 18.32 19.49 -18.62
CA MET A 1 18.14 20.49 -17.53
C MET A 1 18.03 19.70 -16.24
N ASP A 2 18.73 20.12 -15.20
CA ASP A 2 18.62 19.50 -13.87
C ASP A 2 17.40 20.12 -13.16
N LEU A 3 16.25 19.46 -13.29
CA LEU A 3 14.95 19.88 -12.73
C LEU A 3 15.03 20.15 -11.22
N LEU A 4 15.93 19.44 -10.54
CA LEU A 4 16.12 19.53 -9.09
C LEU A 4 17.34 20.39 -8.73
N SER A 5 17.96 21.07 -9.71
CA SER A 5 19.06 21.98 -9.44
C SER A 5 18.63 23.12 -8.51
N GLY A 6 19.28 23.23 -7.35
CA GLY A 6 18.98 24.23 -6.33
C GLY A 6 18.01 23.78 -5.24
N ARG A 7 17.35 22.61 -5.38
CA ARG A 7 16.64 21.96 -4.27
C ARG A 7 17.63 21.42 -3.24
N LYS A 8 17.23 21.40 -1.97
CA LYS A 8 18.06 20.78 -0.94
C LYS A 8 17.97 19.26 -1.07
N ALA A 9 19.07 18.56 -0.81
CA ALA A 9 19.13 17.11 -0.92
C ALA A 9 18.04 16.41 -0.07
N ASN A 10 17.74 16.93 1.13
CA ASN A 10 16.69 16.38 1.99
C ASN A 10 15.29 16.41 1.34
N GLU A 11 14.94 17.47 0.62
CA GLU A 11 13.64 17.57 -0.07
C GLU A 11 13.53 16.52 -1.19
N ILE A 12 14.62 16.30 -1.93
CA ILE A 12 14.70 15.26 -2.97
C ILE A 12 14.52 13.88 -2.34
N PHE A 13 15.12 13.63 -1.17
CA PHE A 13 14.98 12.35 -0.48
C PHE A 13 13.58 12.13 0.09
N GLU A 14 12.89 13.18 0.56
CA GLU A 14 11.48 13.09 0.94
C GLU A 14 10.61 12.69 -0.26
N GLY A 15 10.88 13.26 -1.44
CA GLY A 15 10.28 12.84 -2.71
C GLY A 15 10.59 11.37 -3.05
N GLN A 16 11.84 10.91 -2.85
CA GLN A 16 12.23 9.52 -3.09
C GLN A 16 11.47 8.55 -2.17
N VAL A 17 11.38 8.85 -0.86
CA VAL A 17 10.59 8.08 0.11
C VAL A 17 9.14 7.97 -0.37
N HIS A 18 8.60 9.08 -0.88
CA HIS A 18 7.23 9.16 -1.35
C HIS A 18 6.99 8.24 -2.56
N VAL A 19 7.89 8.24 -3.54
CA VAL A 19 7.85 7.32 -4.70
C VAL A 19 7.94 5.86 -4.23
N TYR A 20 8.88 5.53 -3.35
CA TYR A 20 9.09 4.16 -2.85
C TYR A 20 7.88 3.63 -2.08
N LYS A 21 7.24 4.47 -1.25
CA LYS A 21 5.99 4.12 -0.55
C LYS A 21 4.92 3.64 -1.53
N HIS A 22 4.76 4.32 -2.66
CA HIS A 22 3.75 3.97 -3.66
C HIS A 22 4.17 2.79 -4.53
N MET A 23 5.46 2.69 -4.86
CA MET A 23 6.05 1.57 -5.60
C MET A 23 5.78 0.22 -4.91
N TYR A 24 5.91 0.18 -3.58
CA TYR A 24 5.72 -1.06 -2.81
C TYR A 24 4.39 -1.14 -2.05
N ALA A 25 3.46 -0.22 -2.28
CA ALA A 25 2.17 -0.19 -1.59
C ALA A 25 1.36 -1.50 -1.75
N TYR A 26 1.51 -2.21 -2.86
CA TYR A 26 0.87 -3.50 -3.09
C TYR A 26 1.26 -4.58 -2.06
N LEU A 27 2.44 -4.49 -1.43
CA LEU A 27 2.88 -5.46 -0.43
C LEU A 27 2.01 -5.46 0.82
N ASP A 28 1.42 -4.32 1.19
CA ASP A 28 0.47 -4.25 2.30
C ASP A 28 -0.78 -5.11 2.02
N SER A 29 -1.33 -5.02 0.80
CA SER A 29 -2.43 -5.86 0.35
C SER A 29 -2.05 -7.34 0.31
N MET A 30 -0.82 -7.66 -0.13
CA MET A 30 -0.34 -9.05 -0.17
C MET A 30 -0.09 -9.64 1.22
N CYS A 31 0.38 -8.84 2.18
CA CYS A 31 0.53 -9.25 3.57
C CYS A 31 -0.84 -9.49 4.24
N LEU A 32 -1.83 -8.64 3.97
CA LEU A 32 -3.20 -8.86 4.43
C LEU A 32 -3.77 -10.16 3.84
N LYS A 33 -3.56 -10.39 2.54
CA LYS A 33 -3.95 -11.64 1.87
C LYS A 33 -3.30 -12.85 2.53
N TRP A 34 -1.98 -12.83 2.75
CA TRP A 34 -1.22 -13.87 3.44
C TRP A 34 -1.81 -14.19 4.83
N CYS A 35 -2.11 -13.14 5.61
CA CYS A 35 -2.69 -13.26 6.95
C CYS A 35 -4.04 -14.00 6.94
N ILE A 36 -4.87 -13.69 5.95
CA ILE A 36 -6.20 -14.27 5.76
C ILE A 36 -6.11 -15.71 5.21
N GLU A 37 -5.19 -15.98 4.29
CA GLU A 37 -4.99 -17.32 3.70
C GLU A 37 -4.53 -18.34 4.74
N LEU A 38 -3.67 -17.92 5.67
CA LEU A 38 -3.19 -18.76 6.78
C LEU A 38 -4.13 -18.73 8.00
N GLU A 39 -5.27 -18.05 7.90
CA GLU A 39 -6.27 -17.90 8.97
C GLU A 39 -5.69 -17.40 10.31
N ILE A 40 -4.63 -16.57 10.28
CA ILE A 40 -3.91 -16.10 11.48
C ILE A 40 -4.84 -15.43 12.50
N PRO A 41 -5.77 -14.53 12.13
CA PRO A 41 -6.67 -13.92 13.10
C PRO A 41 -7.53 -14.96 13.83
N THR A 42 -8.00 -15.98 13.11
CA THR A 42 -8.80 -17.08 13.68
C THR A 42 -7.96 -17.96 14.61
N ILE A 43 -6.68 -18.21 14.27
CA ILE A 43 -5.75 -18.93 15.14
C ILE A 43 -5.56 -18.18 16.47
N ILE A 44 -5.31 -16.87 16.41
CA ILE A 44 -5.13 -16.03 17.62
C ILE A 44 -6.42 -15.98 18.43
N TYR A 45 -7.57 -15.83 17.78
CA TYR A 45 -8.88 -15.85 18.44
C TYR A 45 -9.12 -17.16 19.21
N ASN A 46 -8.90 -18.30 18.56
CA ASN A 46 -9.09 -19.62 19.17
C ASN A 46 -8.05 -19.97 20.24
N HIS A 47 -6.92 -19.26 20.28
CA HIS A 47 -5.92 -19.40 21.34
C HIS A 47 -6.38 -18.72 22.65
N GLU A 48 -7.42 -17.88 22.61
CA GLU A 48 -8.06 -17.20 23.76
C GLU A 48 -7.16 -16.21 24.54
N LYS A 49 -5.89 -16.06 24.13
CA LYS A 49 -4.90 -15.12 24.70
C LYS A 49 -3.90 -14.68 23.61
N PRO A 50 -3.15 -13.58 23.81
CA PRO A 50 -2.09 -13.19 22.87
C PRO A 50 -1.14 -14.36 22.58
N ILE A 51 -0.81 -14.57 21.32
CA ILE A 51 0.00 -15.73 20.88
C ILE A 51 1.46 -15.33 20.73
N THR A 52 2.39 -16.15 21.23
CA THR A 52 3.81 -15.95 20.93
C THR A 52 4.13 -16.34 19.49
N LEU A 53 5.21 -15.78 18.93
CA LEU A 53 5.69 -16.19 17.61
C LEU A 53 5.94 -17.71 17.52
N HIS A 54 6.52 -18.29 18.58
CA HIS A 54 6.81 -19.73 18.65
C HIS A 54 5.54 -20.59 18.58
N GLU A 55 4.51 -20.24 19.35
CA GLU A 55 3.21 -20.95 19.32
C GLU A 55 2.55 -20.84 17.93
N LEU A 56 2.57 -19.64 17.33
CA LEU A 56 2.00 -19.42 16.00
C LEU A 56 2.68 -20.27 14.92
N ILE A 57 4.02 -20.26 14.91
CA ILE A 57 4.85 -21.08 14.00
C ILE A 57 4.57 -22.57 14.18
N SER A 58 4.42 -23.02 15.44
CA SER A 58 4.11 -24.42 15.73
C SER A 58 2.73 -24.83 15.22
N ILE A 59 1.71 -23.97 15.35
CA ILE A 59 0.36 -24.24 14.84
C ILE A 59 0.35 -24.28 13.31
N LEU A 60 1.04 -23.33 12.68
CA LEU A 60 1.14 -23.22 11.22
C LEU A 60 2.07 -24.28 10.60
N GLN A 61 2.87 -24.98 11.42
CA GLN A 61 3.89 -25.94 10.97
C GLN A 61 4.91 -25.31 10.00
N VAL A 62 5.39 -24.11 10.34
CA VAL A 62 6.31 -23.35 9.49
C VAL A 62 7.71 -23.99 9.52
N PRO A 63 8.35 -24.25 8.36
CA PRO A 63 9.72 -24.77 8.30
C PRO A 63 10.73 -23.81 8.97
N PRO A 64 11.81 -24.33 9.59
CA PRO A 64 12.82 -23.49 10.25
C PRO A 64 13.39 -22.37 9.37
N SER A 65 13.58 -22.65 8.08
CA SER A 65 14.05 -21.69 7.07
C SER A 65 13.12 -20.49 6.85
N LYS A 66 11.83 -20.59 7.23
CA LYS A 66 10.80 -19.57 6.99
C LYS A 66 10.37 -18.81 8.24
N ILE A 67 10.89 -19.18 9.42
CA ILE A 67 10.57 -18.54 10.71
C ILE A 67 10.83 -17.03 10.69
N SER A 68 12.03 -16.61 10.29
CA SER A 68 12.39 -15.18 10.15
C SER A 68 11.45 -14.46 9.19
N GLY A 69 11.02 -15.15 8.14
CA GLY A 69 10.00 -14.67 7.20
C GLY A 69 8.67 -14.32 7.85
N VAL A 70 8.13 -15.24 8.66
CA VAL A 70 6.87 -15.08 9.39
C VAL A 70 6.98 -13.97 10.44
N GLU A 71 8.10 -13.89 11.16
CA GLU A 71 8.37 -12.80 12.11
C GLU A 71 8.23 -11.42 11.45
N ARG A 72 8.85 -11.22 10.28
CA ARG A 72 8.79 -9.96 9.54
C ARG A 72 7.39 -9.63 9.05
N LEU A 73 6.65 -10.62 8.55
CA LEU A 73 5.26 -10.43 8.13
C LEU A 73 4.36 -10.05 9.31
N MET A 74 4.54 -10.68 10.47
CA MET A 74 3.81 -10.32 11.69
C MET A 74 4.18 -8.93 12.22
N ARG A 75 5.46 -8.55 12.20
CA ARG A 75 5.93 -7.20 12.53
C ARG A 75 5.32 -6.15 11.59
N HIS A 76 5.31 -6.41 10.28
CA HIS A 76 4.70 -5.52 9.27
C HIS A 76 3.20 -5.32 9.50
N LEU A 77 2.46 -6.41 9.73
CA LEU A 77 1.02 -6.33 10.03
C LEU A 77 0.72 -5.66 11.37
N SER A 78 1.61 -5.81 12.35
CA SER A 78 1.50 -5.12 13.64
C SER A 78 1.73 -3.62 13.48
N HIS A 79 2.77 -3.21 12.74
CA HIS A 79 3.02 -1.80 12.41
C HIS A 79 1.86 -1.17 11.65
N ASN A 80 1.21 -1.95 10.77
CA ASN A 80 0.03 -1.51 10.04
C ASN A 80 -1.25 -1.51 10.87
N GLY A 81 -1.25 -1.98 12.12
CA GLY A 81 -2.39 -1.89 13.05
C GLY A 81 -3.35 -3.07 13.02
N PHE A 82 -2.97 -4.21 12.43
CA PHE A 82 -3.78 -5.44 12.50
C PHE A 82 -3.56 -6.20 13.82
N PHE A 83 -2.36 -6.12 14.41
CA PHE A 83 -2.04 -6.80 15.67
C PHE A 83 -1.32 -5.87 16.64
N ASP A 84 -1.62 -6.01 17.93
CA ASP A 84 -0.86 -5.37 18.99
C ASP A 84 0.26 -6.29 19.45
N ILE A 85 1.49 -5.79 19.51
CA ILE A 85 2.62 -6.48 20.16
C ILE A 85 2.56 -6.19 21.65
N VAL A 86 2.30 -7.22 22.45
CA VAL A 86 2.18 -7.14 23.90
C VAL A 86 3.25 -7.99 24.58
N THR A 87 3.63 -7.61 25.81
CA THR A 87 4.54 -8.41 26.63
C THR A 87 3.73 -9.29 27.58
N ILE A 88 3.98 -10.60 27.55
CA ILE A 88 3.36 -11.57 28.45
C ILE A 88 4.39 -12.20 29.40
N HIS A 89 3.91 -12.77 30.50
CA HIS A 89 4.69 -13.50 31.49
C HIS A 89 4.34 -14.99 31.43
N ASP A 90 5.32 -15.89 31.56
CA ASP A 90 5.02 -17.34 31.67
C ASP A 90 4.14 -17.61 32.90
N ASP A 91 3.05 -18.36 32.71
CA ASP A 91 1.99 -18.55 33.72
C ASP A 91 2.29 -19.66 34.76
N ASP A 92 3.46 -20.30 34.70
CA ASP A 92 3.86 -21.31 35.69
C ASP A 92 4.59 -20.66 36.89
N GLY A 93 3.83 -20.26 37.92
CA GLY A 93 4.29 -20.21 39.31
C GLY A 93 5.25 -19.08 39.73
N GLY A 94 4.69 -17.96 40.22
CA GLY A 94 5.14 -17.25 41.43
C GLY A 94 6.56 -16.65 41.60
N ASP A 95 7.47 -16.69 40.63
CA ASP A 95 8.83 -16.13 40.79
C ASP A 95 9.03 -14.79 40.05
N GLU A 96 9.81 -13.86 40.61
CA GLU A 96 10.01 -12.48 40.11
C GLU A 96 11.06 -12.35 38.98
N ASN A 97 11.70 -13.46 38.59
CA ASN A 97 12.70 -13.53 37.50
C ASN A 97 12.12 -14.04 36.16
N LYS A 98 10.84 -13.74 35.84
CA LYS A 98 10.18 -14.25 34.62
C LYS A 98 10.74 -13.64 33.33
N GLU A 99 11.08 -14.50 32.37
CA GLU A 99 11.42 -14.13 31.00
C GLU A 99 10.20 -13.47 30.33
N LYS A 100 10.35 -12.23 29.88
CA LYS A 100 9.32 -11.48 29.17
C LYS A 100 9.31 -11.93 27.72
N LYS A 101 8.15 -12.38 27.22
CA LYS A 101 7.98 -12.77 25.81
C LYS A 101 7.07 -11.78 25.11
N GLU A 102 7.40 -11.45 23.86
CA GLU A 102 6.50 -10.72 22.97
C GLU A 102 5.44 -11.68 22.39
N ALA A 103 4.21 -11.19 22.32
CA ALA A 103 3.07 -11.91 21.80
C ALA A 103 2.15 -10.98 21.00
N TYR A 104 1.36 -11.54 20.10
CA TYR A 104 0.47 -10.82 19.21
C TYR A 104 -0.98 -10.94 19.69
N ALA A 105 -1.63 -9.81 19.89
CA ALA A 105 -3.05 -9.72 20.22
C ALA A 105 -3.84 -9.19 19.02
N LEU A 106 -5.12 -9.58 18.92
CA LEU A 106 -6.02 -9.03 17.92
C LEU A 106 -6.32 -7.56 18.22
N THR A 107 -6.52 -6.79 17.15
CA THR A 107 -7.11 -5.46 17.17
C THR A 107 -8.52 -5.57 16.60
N ILE A 108 -9.34 -4.52 16.68
CA ILE A 108 -10.67 -4.53 16.05
C ILE A 108 -10.59 -4.85 14.55
N ALA A 109 -9.56 -4.37 13.85
CA ALA A 109 -9.39 -4.65 12.42
C ALA A 109 -9.14 -6.15 12.13
N SER A 110 -8.34 -6.84 12.95
CA SER A 110 -8.12 -8.29 12.77
C SER A 110 -9.23 -9.14 13.38
N GLU A 111 -9.97 -8.66 14.38
CA GLU A 111 -11.20 -9.30 14.87
C GLU A 111 -12.25 -9.43 13.76
N LEU A 112 -12.37 -8.41 12.89
CA LEU A 112 -13.23 -8.47 11.70
C LEU A 112 -12.75 -9.47 10.65
N LEU A 113 -11.58 -10.10 10.81
CA LEU A 113 -11.08 -11.15 9.94
C LEU A 113 -11.20 -12.55 10.56
N VAL A 114 -11.75 -12.65 11.78
CA VAL A 114 -11.97 -13.95 12.47
C VAL A 114 -13.14 -14.68 11.84
N LYS A 115 -12.87 -15.86 11.28
CA LYS A 115 -13.86 -16.69 10.60
C LYS A 115 -14.93 -17.17 11.58
N GLY A 116 -16.20 -17.08 11.16
CA GLY A 116 -17.35 -17.53 11.95
C GLY A 116 -17.89 -16.52 12.97
N THR A 117 -17.31 -15.33 13.06
CA THR A 117 -17.87 -14.22 13.84
C THR A 117 -19.00 -13.51 13.08
N GLU A 118 -19.87 -12.78 13.80
CA GLU A 118 -21.04 -12.08 13.22
C GLU A 118 -20.64 -11.03 12.17
N TYR A 119 -19.53 -10.32 12.39
CA TYR A 119 -19.07 -9.18 11.57
C TYR A 119 -17.81 -9.52 10.74
N CYS A 120 -17.68 -10.77 10.30
CA CYS A 120 -16.49 -11.25 9.60
C CYS A 120 -16.41 -10.73 8.14
N LEU A 121 -15.42 -9.89 7.85
CA LEU A 121 -15.08 -9.33 6.53
C LEU A 121 -14.06 -10.17 5.74
N THR A 122 -13.66 -11.34 6.23
CA THR A 122 -12.75 -12.23 5.49
C THR A 122 -13.23 -12.57 4.06
N PRO A 123 -14.52 -12.88 3.81
CA PRO A 123 -15.02 -13.08 2.45
C PRO A 123 -14.84 -11.85 1.55
N MET A 124 -15.14 -10.65 2.07
CA MET A 124 -14.92 -9.38 1.37
C MET A 124 -13.44 -9.17 1.01
N ALA A 125 -12.56 -9.32 1.99
CA ALA A 125 -11.12 -9.17 1.79
C ALA A 125 -10.56 -10.17 0.78
N LYS A 126 -11.00 -11.45 0.82
CA LYS A 126 -10.61 -12.47 -0.18
C LYS A 126 -11.08 -12.11 -1.59
N CYS A 127 -12.28 -11.55 -1.74
CA CYS A 127 -12.80 -11.13 -3.03
C CYS A 127 -12.00 -9.96 -3.61
N GLY A 128 -11.78 -8.89 -2.83
CA GLY A 128 -11.03 -7.72 -3.28
C GLY A 128 -9.54 -8.00 -3.57
N LEU A 129 -8.95 -8.96 -2.86
CA LEU A 129 -7.54 -9.39 -3.03
C LEU A 129 -7.38 -10.55 -4.04
N ASN A 130 -8.46 -11.00 -4.66
CA ASN A 130 -8.39 -12.09 -5.63
C ASN A 130 -7.55 -11.68 -6.84
N PRO A 131 -6.49 -12.43 -7.22
CA PRO A 131 -5.63 -12.10 -8.35
C PRO A 131 -6.38 -11.91 -9.67
N LEU A 132 -7.49 -12.61 -9.90
CA LEU A 132 -8.31 -12.45 -11.11
C LEU A 132 -8.87 -11.02 -11.23
N MET A 133 -9.22 -10.41 -10.10
CA MET A 133 -9.76 -9.05 -10.05
C MET A 133 -8.63 -8.03 -9.94
N SER A 134 -7.72 -8.19 -8.96
CA SER A 134 -6.69 -7.20 -8.66
C SER A 134 -5.64 -7.06 -9.78
N SER A 135 -5.34 -8.12 -10.53
CA SER A 135 -4.37 -8.04 -11.63
C SER A 135 -4.86 -7.22 -12.82
N SER A 136 -6.18 -7.04 -12.99
CA SER A 136 -6.76 -6.25 -14.09
C SER A 136 -6.24 -4.81 -14.08
N PHE A 137 -5.98 -4.23 -12.91
CA PHE A 137 -5.47 -2.86 -12.75
C PHE A 137 -4.03 -2.67 -13.26
N ASN A 138 -3.30 -3.75 -13.58
CA ASN A 138 -2.05 -3.63 -14.33
C ASN A 138 -2.27 -3.13 -15.77
N LEU A 139 -3.51 -3.15 -16.26
CA LEU A 139 -3.89 -2.77 -17.62
C LEU A 139 -4.48 -1.35 -17.69
N LEU A 140 -4.38 -0.53 -16.63
CA LEU A 140 -4.90 0.85 -16.63
C LEU A 140 -4.33 1.69 -17.78
N GLY A 141 -3.03 1.57 -18.09
CA GLY A 141 -2.42 2.29 -19.23
C GLY A 141 -3.07 1.89 -20.56
N LYS A 142 -3.25 0.59 -20.80
CA LYS A 142 -3.96 0.06 -21.98
C LYS A 142 -5.43 0.49 -22.01
N TRP A 143 -6.13 0.39 -20.89
CA TRP A 143 -7.54 0.76 -20.76
C TRP A 143 -7.80 2.23 -21.05
N THR A 144 -6.87 3.11 -20.70
CA THR A 144 -6.98 4.57 -20.93
C THR A 144 -7.07 4.92 -22.41
N LEU A 145 -6.39 4.14 -23.26
CA LEU A 145 -6.34 4.35 -24.72
C LEU A 145 -7.35 3.48 -25.48
N GLU A 146 -8.04 2.57 -24.79
CA GLU A 146 -9.03 1.67 -25.38
C GLU A 146 -10.37 2.39 -25.57
N LYS A 147 -11.00 2.22 -26.73
CA LYS A 147 -12.16 3.04 -27.13
C LYS A 147 -13.44 2.64 -26.42
N ASN A 148 -13.71 1.33 -26.37
CA ASN A 148 -15.05 0.83 -26.05
C ASN A 148 -15.08 -0.14 -24.87
N LEU A 149 -13.99 -0.86 -24.60
CA LEU A 149 -13.99 -1.94 -23.62
C LEU A 149 -13.77 -1.42 -22.19
N THR A 150 -14.52 -1.95 -21.24
CA THR A 150 -14.26 -1.79 -19.80
C THR A 150 -12.93 -2.45 -19.40
N LEU A 151 -12.40 -2.11 -18.24
CA LEU A 151 -11.18 -2.76 -17.76
C LEU A 151 -11.39 -4.26 -17.55
N SER A 152 -12.57 -4.67 -17.04
CA SER A 152 -12.96 -6.07 -16.91
C SER A 152 -13.05 -6.78 -18.27
N GLU A 153 -13.58 -6.14 -19.31
CA GLU A 153 -13.63 -6.74 -20.65
C GLU A 153 -12.23 -6.94 -21.24
N ILE A 154 -11.31 -6.02 -20.99
CA ILE A 154 -9.91 -6.14 -21.44
C ILE A 154 -9.21 -7.30 -20.72
N SER A 155 -9.45 -7.50 -19.42
CA SER A 155 -8.76 -8.52 -18.62
C SER A 155 -9.42 -9.89 -18.63
N LEU A 156 -10.75 -9.95 -18.58
CA LEU A 156 -11.55 -11.18 -18.47
C LEU A 156 -12.15 -11.64 -19.81
N GLY A 157 -12.10 -10.79 -20.84
CA GLY A 157 -12.68 -11.04 -22.16
C GLY A 157 -14.20 -10.84 -22.26
N THR A 158 -14.86 -10.43 -21.17
CA THR A 158 -16.30 -10.12 -21.09
C THR A 158 -16.55 -9.20 -19.89
N ASN A 159 -17.74 -8.62 -19.76
CA ASN A 159 -18.07 -7.80 -18.59
C ASN A 159 -18.14 -8.68 -17.32
N LEU A 160 -18.01 -8.05 -16.15
CA LEU A 160 -17.93 -8.78 -14.88
C LEU A 160 -19.14 -9.67 -14.63
N TRP A 161 -20.36 -9.18 -14.89
CA TRP A 161 -21.59 -9.93 -14.64
C TRP A 161 -21.72 -11.18 -15.52
N ASP A 162 -21.41 -11.06 -16.81
CA ASP A 162 -21.36 -12.19 -17.73
C ASP A 162 -20.25 -13.18 -17.37
N PHE A 163 -19.11 -12.68 -16.87
CA PHE A 163 -18.03 -13.53 -16.36
C PHE A 163 -18.49 -14.33 -15.13
N LEU A 164 -19.11 -13.67 -14.15
CA LEU A 164 -19.60 -14.32 -12.93
C LEU A 164 -20.67 -15.38 -13.23
N SER A 165 -21.62 -15.07 -14.12
CA SER A 165 -22.69 -16.03 -14.51
C SER A 165 -22.14 -17.33 -15.13
N LYS A 166 -21.00 -17.27 -15.82
CA LYS A 166 -20.31 -18.42 -16.42
C LYS A 166 -19.37 -19.13 -15.46
N ASN A 167 -19.11 -18.57 -14.28
CA ASN A 167 -18.17 -19.09 -13.30
C ASN A 167 -18.83 -19.22 -11.90
N PRO A 168 -19.68 -20.24 -11.67
CA PRO A 168 -20.48 -20.35 -10.45
C PRO A 168 -19.68 -20.33 -9.14
N SER A 169 -18.46 -20.88 -9.13
CA SER A 169 -17.61 -20.84 -7.93
C SER A 169 -17.16 -19.42 -7.57
N ILE A 170 -16.86 -18.60 -8.57
CA ILE A 170 -16.47 -17.20 -8.38
C ILE A 170 -17.69 -16.37 -7.99
N LEU A 171 -18.85 -16.60 -8.62
CA LEU A 171 -20.12 -15.97 -8.23
C LEU A 171 -20.48 -16.28 -6.77
N THR A 172 -20.31 -17.53 -6.32
CA THR A 172 -20.50 -17.88 -4.89
C THR A 172 -19.59 -17.07 -3.98
N SER A 173 -18.29 -16.98 -4.30
CA SER A 173 -17.34 -16.17 -3.53
C SER A 173 -17.70 -14.68 -3.54
N PHE A 174 -18.20 -14.15 -4.65
CA PHE A 174 -18.67 -12.77 -4.76
C PHE A 174 -19.91 -12.53 -3.88
N ASN A 175 -20.88 -13.46 -3.91
CA ASN A 175 -22.08 -13.37 -3.09
C ASN A 175 -21.78 -13.47 -1.58
N GLU A 176 -20.83 -14.33 -1.18
CA GLU A 176 -20.35 -14.40 0.21
C GLU A 176 -19.68 -13.10 0.65
N SER A 177 -18.92 -12.47 -0.24
CA SER A 177 -18.32 -11.16 -0.03
C SER A 177 -19.39 -10.09 0.23
N MET A 178 -20.39 -9.95 -0.65
CA MET A 178 -21.49 -8.99 -0.47
C MET A 178 -22.32 -9.26 0.79
N ALA A 179 -22.52 -10.54 1.14
CA ALA A 179 -23.21 -10.94 2.36
C ALA A 179 -22.44 -10.56 3.63
N SER A 180 -21.10 -10.64 3.61
CA SER A 180 -20.26 -10.29 4.75
C SER A 180 -20.34 -8.80 5.11
N ASP A 181 -20.30 -7.91 4.12
CA ASP A 181 -20.49 -6.47 4.32
C ASP A 181 -21.94 -6.14 4.78
N SER A 182 -22.93 -6.87 4.27
CA SER A 182 -24.34 -6.66 4.66
C SER A 182 -24.59 -6.91 6.15
N GLN A 183 -23.80 -7.76 6.83
CA GLN A 183 -23.89 -7.92 8.29
C GLN A 183 -23.46 -6.66 9.05
N MET A 184 -22.56 -5.86 8.48
CA MET A 184 -22.15 -4.58 9.07
C MET A 184 -23.30 -3.56 9.04
N VAL A 185 -24.06 -3.56 7.94
CA VAL A 185 -25.23 -2.68 7.77
C VAL A 185 -26.28 -2.92 8.84
N LYS A 186 -26.39 -4.15 9.39
CA LYS A 186 -27.26 -4.47 10.54
C LYS A 186 -27.01 -3.57 11.75
N LEU A 187 -25.76 -3.16 12.00
CA LEU A 187 -25.42 -2.25 13.11
C LEU A 187 -26.06 -0.89 12.90
N ALA A 188 -25.97 -0.34 11.69
CA ALA A 188 -26.52 0.97 11.37
C ALA A 188 -28.05 0.96 11.20
N LEU A 189 -28.63 -0.13 10.70
CA LEU A 189 -30.09 -0.24 10.53
C LEU A 189 -30.86 -0.13 11.84
N LYS A 190 -30.28 -0.57 12.98
CA LYS A 190 -30.89 -0.40 14.30
C LYS A 190 -31.13 1.07 14.65
N ASP A 191 -30.22 1.93 14.23
CA ASP A 191 -30.22 3.35 14.57
C ASP A 191 -31.01 4.20 13.57
N HIS A 192 -31.16 3.68 12.35
CA HIS A 192 -31.98 4.28 11.30
C HIS A 192 -33.34 3.57 11.15
N SER A 193 -33.85 2.93 12.20
CA SER A 193 -35.12 2.19 12.16
C SER A 193 -36.31 3.04 11.72
N ALA A 194 -36.28 4.35 12.04
CA ALA A 194 -37.28 5.33 11.62
C ALA A 194 -37.44 5.41 10.10
N VAL A 195 -36.42 5.06 9.33
CA VAL A 195 -36.50 5.00 7.86
C VAL A 195 -37.47 3.88 7.41
N PHE A 196 -37.68 2.85 8.22
CA PHE A 196 -38.53 1.70 7.90
C PHE A 196 -39.91 1.76 8.58
N GLU A 197 -40.15 2.76 9.44
CA GLU A 197 -41.43 2.93 10.13
C GLU A 197 -42.57 3.26 9.14
N GLY A 198 -43.70 2.57 9.30
CA GLY A 198 -44.91 2.80 8.48
C GLY A 198 -44.87 2.16 7.09
N LEU A 199 -43.80 1.48 6.71
CA LEU A 199 -43.68 0.76 5.44
C LEU A 199 -44.41 -0.59 5.48
N GLU A 200 -45.11 -0.95 4.40
CA GLU A 200 -45.76 -2.25 4.24
C GLU A 200 -44.95 -3.17 3.31
N SER A 201 -44.22 -2.59 2.35
CA SER A 201 -43.40 -3.33 1.39
C SER A 201 -42.08 -2.63 1.03
N ILE A 202 -41.02 -3.41 0.84
CA ILE A 202 -39.72 -2.99 0.35
C ILE A 202 -39.25 -3.93 -0.77
N VAL A 203 -38.69 -3.38 -1.83
CA VAL A 203 -37.96 -4.15 -2.86
C VAL A 203 -36.48 -3.83 -2.77
N ASP A 204 -35.66 -4.86 -2.61
CA ASP A 204 -34.20 -4.83 -2.56
C ASP A 204 -33.66 -5.18 -3.95
N VAL A 205 -33.28 -4.16 -4.70
CA VAL A 205 -32.87 -4.24 -6.10
C VAL A 205 -31.38 -4.55 -6.18
N GLY A 206 -31.03 -5.62 -6.90
CA GLY A 206 -29.69 -6.22 -6.82
C GLY A 206 -29.44 -6.88 -5.46
N GLY A 207 -30.50 -7.39 -4.82
CA GLY A 207 -30.43 -7.92 -3.45
C GLY A 207 -29.66 -9.24 -3.30
N GLY A 208 -29.15 -9.82 -4.40
CA GLY A 208 -28.32 -11.01 -4.41
C GLY A 208 -28.98 -12.22 -3.76
N ASN A 209 -28.33 -12.77 -2.74
CA ASN A 209 -28.87 -13.90 -1.96
C ASN A 209 -29.88 -13.49 -0.87
N GLY A 210 -30.28 -12.20 -0.82
CA GLY A 210 -31.28 -11.68 0.11
C GLY A 210 -30.78 -11.47 1.54
N THR A 211 -29.46 -11.41 1.78
CA THR A 211 -28.89 -11.27 3.13
C THR A 211 -29.42 -10.03 3.85
N ILE A 212 -29.38 -8.86 3.21
CA ILE A 212 -29.88 -7.62 3.81
C ILE A 212 -31.40 -7.63 3.97
N SER A 213 -32.14 -8.11 2.97
CA SER A 213 -33.59 -8.30 3.07
C SER A 213 -34.00 -9.23 4.20
N LYS A 214 -33.23 -10.29 4.49
CA LYS A 214 -33.46 -11.17 5.64
C LYS A 214 -33.23 -10.44 6.96
N ILE A 215 -32.14 -9.67 7.07
CA ILE A 215 -31.87 -8.83 8.25
C ILE A 215 -33.02 -7.84 8.49
N ILE A 216 -33.50 -7.19 7.44
CA ILE A 216 -34.62 -6.24 7.49
C ILE A 216 -35.91 -6.96 7.91
N SER A 217 -36.23 -8.10 7.29
CA SER A 217 -37.42 -8.90 7.61
C SER A 217 -37.43 -9.38 9.08
N ASP A 218 -36.26 -9.78 9.60
CA ASP A 218 -36.11 -10.19 11.00
C ASP A 218 -36.30 -9.02 11.98
N MET A 219 -35.85 -7.81 11.63
CA MET A 219 -36.02 -6.59 12.45
C MET A 219 -37.43 -5.99 12.34
N PHE A 220 -38.08 -6.15 11.19
CA PHE A 220 -39.42 -5.63 10.90
C PHE A 220 -40.35 -6.75 10.43
N PRO A 221 -40.83 -7.64 11.31
CA PRO A 221 -41.57 -8.85 10.94
C PRO A 221 -42.94 -8.65 10.27
N LYS A 222 -43.34 -7.40 10.00
CA LYS A 222 -44.56 -7.07 9.26
C LYS A 222 -44.27 -6.50 7.86
N LEU A 223 -43.02 -6.16 7.57
CA LEU A 223 -42.59 -5.58 6.31
C LEU A 223 -42.40 -6.69 5.27
N LYS A 224 -43.10 -6.58 4.14
CA LYS A 224 -42.90 -7.51 3.02
C LYS A 224 -41.64 -7.13 2.26
N CYS A 225 -40.67 -8.03 2.22
CA CYS A 225 -39.39 -7.83 1.54
C CYS A 225 -39.38 -8.63 0.22
N ILE A 226 -39.11 -7.96 -0.88
CA ILE A 226 -38.92 -8.56 -2.20
C ILE A 226 -37.44 -8.45 -2.56
N VAL A 227 -36.73 -9.57 -2.63
CA VAL A 227 -35.37 -9.62 -3.18
C VAL A 227 -35.50 -9.67 -4.71
N PHE A 228 -35.00 -8.66 -5.39
CA PHE A 228 -35.07 -8.55 -6.85
C PHE A 228 -33.68 -8.54 -7.46
N ASP A 229 -33.36 -9.53 -8.29
CA ASP A 229 -32.07 -9.66 -8.96
C ASP A 229 -32.22 -10.40 -10.30
N LEU A 230 -31.13 -10.59 -11.04
CA LEU A 230 -31.10 -11.37 -12.27
C LEU A 230 -31.63 -12.80 -12.03
N PRO A 231 -32.36 -13.40 -13.00
CA PRO A 231 -32.98 -14.72 -12.80
C PRO A 231 -32.04 -15.81 -12.31
N HIS A 232 -30.82 -15.86 -12.83
CA HIS A 232 -29.81 -16.87 -12.47
C HIS A 232 -29.21 -16.65 -11.05
N VAL A 233 -29.36 -15.46 -10.47
CA VAL A 233 -28.90 -15.16 -9.11
C VAL A 233 -29.92 -15.69 -8.09
N VAL A 234 -31.21 -15.45 -8.33
CA VAL A 234 -32.29 -15.80 -7.39
C VAL A 234 -32.89 -17.19 -7.56
N GLU A 235 -32.61 -17.90 -8.65
CA GLU A 235 -33.22 -19.21 -8.96
C GLU A 235 -33.08 -20.21 -7.80
N ASN A 236 -31.90 -20.23 -7.16
CA ASN A 236 -31.56 -21.15 -6.07
C ASN A 236 -32.21 -20.78 -4.73
N PHE A 237 -32.78 -19.58 -4.62
CA PHE A 237 -33.40 -19.05 -3.39
C PHE A 237 -34.93 -18.99 -3.47
N SER A 238 -35.52 -19.29 -4.63
CA SER A 238 -36.98 -19.34 -4.80
C SER A 238 -37.68 -20.22 -3.74
N GLY A 239 -37.05 -21.34 -3.36
CA GLY A 239 -37.53 -22.28 -2.33
C GLY A 239 -37.30 -21.86 -0.86
N THR A 240 -36.56 -20.78 -0.60
CA THR A 240 -36.31 -20.26 0.77
C THR A 240 -37.24 -19.11 1.16
N SER A 241 -38.22 -18.81 0.30
CA SER A 241 -39.24 -17.80 0.56
C SER A 241 -39.99 -18.08 1.87
N SER A 242 -40.29 -17.02 2.61
CA SER A 242 -41.09 -17.06 3.83
C SER A 242 -42.29 -16.11 3.71
N ASN A 243 -43.19 -16.07 4.70
CA ASN A 243 -44.41 -15.26 4.60
C ASN A 243 -44.16 -13.78 4.26
N ASN A 244 -43.00 -13.23 4.62
CA ASN A 244 -42.64 -11.82 4.40
C ASN A 244 -41.38 -11.62 3.56
N LEU A 245 -40.79 -12.67 2.98
CA LEU A 245 -39.59 -12.58 2.15
C LEU A 245 -39.81 -13.42 0.88
N SER A 246 -39.75 -12.77 -0.28
CA SER A 246 -39.85 -13.44 -1.58
C SER A 246 -38.68 -13.07 -2.49
N PHE A 247 -38.41 -13.93 -3.47
CA PHE A 247 -37.37 -13.73 -4.48
C PHE A 247 -38.02 -13.58 -5.86
N VAL A 248 -37.62 -12.55 -6.62
CA VAL A 248 -38.14 -12.25 -7.94
C VAL A 248 -36.99 -12.05 -8.92
N GLY A 249 -36.98 -12.86 -9.99
CA GLY A 249 -36.00 -12.75 -11.06
C GLY A 249 -36.43 -11.72 -12.11
N GLY A 250 -35.54 -10.80 -12.46
CA GLY A 250 -35.78 -9.82 -13.51
C GLY A 250 -34.56 -8.96 -13.81
N ASP A 251 -34.78 -7.91 -14.58
CA ASP A 251 -33.74 -6.96 -14.97
C ASP A 251 -34.21 -5.55 -14.60
N MET A 252 -33.45 -4.89 -13.72
CA MET A 252 -33.75 -3.56 -13.19
C MET A 252 -33.80 -2.47 -14.26
N PHE A 253 -33.14 -2.66 -15.41
CA PHE A 253 -33.24 -1.74 -16.54
C PHE A 253 -34.58 -1.87 -17.28
N ASN A 254 -35.26 -3.01 -17.14
CA ASN A 254 -36.55 -3.27 -17.75
C ASN A 254 -37.70 -2.91 -16.81
N TYR A 255 -37.72 -3.48 -15.60
CA TYR A 255 -38.74 -3.21 -14.58
C TYR A 255 -38.22 -3.49 -13.17
N ILE A 256 -38.85 -2.88 -12.17
CA ILE A 256 -38.64 -3.17 -10.74
C ILE A 256 -40.02 -3.48 -10.13
N PRO A 257 -40.16 -4.54 -9.29
CA PRO A 257 -41.41 -4.85 -8.61
C PRO A 257 -41.94 -3.67 -7.77
N GLU A 258 -43.25 -3.52 -7.72
CA GLU A 258 -43.91 -2.44 -6.97
C GLU A 258 -43.74 -2.64 -5.46
N ALA A 259 -43.37 -1.57 -4.75
CA ALA A 259 -43.21 -1.54 -3.30
C ALA A 259 -43.31 -0.10 -2.78
N ASP A 260 -43.50 0.07 -1.47
CA ASP A 260 -43.49 1.41 -0.85
C ASP A 260 -42.09 2.04 -0.88
N VAL A 261 -41.05 1.20 -0.85
CA VAL A 261 -39.65 1.60 -0.85
C VAL A 261 -38.81 0.71 -1.75
N VAL A 262 -37.85 1.34 -2.44
CA VAL A 262 -36.79 0.64 -3.16
C VAL A 262 -35.49 0.80 -2.38
N LEU A 263 -34.76 -0.29 -2.16
CA LEU A 263 -33.41 -0.31 -1.59
C LEU A 263 -32.40 -0.64 -2.70
N LEU A 264 -31.33 0.14 -2.75
CA LEU A 264 -30.18 -0.02 -3.63
C LEU A 264 -28.91 0.00 -2.76
N LYS A 265 -28.39 -1.17 -2.41
CA LYS A 265 -27.11 -1.27 -1.70
C LYS A 265 -26.03 -1.73 -2.67
N TRP A 266 -24.95 -0.94 -2.82
CA TRP A 266 -23.83 -1.31 -3.70
C TRP A 266 -24.29 -1.56 -5.13
N ILE A 267 -25.18 -0.69 -5.62
CA ILE A 267 -25.74 -0.82 -6.98
C ILE A 267 -25.29 0.35 -7.81
N LEU A 268 -25.57 1.59 -7.41
CA LEU A 268 -25.33 2.74 -8.28
C LEU A 268 -23.84 2.97 -8.52
N HIS A 269 -22.98 2.54 -7.61
CA HIS A 269 -21.54 2.64 -7.80
C HIS A 269 -20.99 1.74 -8.92
N ASP A 270 -21.70 0.70 -9.35
CA ASP A 270 -21.27 -0.22 -10.42
C ASP A 270 -21.47 0.38 -11.83
N TRP A 271 -22.24 1.46 -11.93
CA TRP A 271 -22.74 1.98 -13.20
C TRP A 271 -22.31 3.43 -13.44
N ASP A 272 -22.21 3.79 -14.71
CA ASP A 272 -22.07 5.19 -15.13
C ASP A 272 -23.35 6.00 -14.85
N ASP A 273 -23.25 7.33 -14.95
CA ASP A 273 -24.33 8.25 -14.63
C ASP A 273 -25.59 8.03 -15.48
N GLU A 274 -25.45 7.70 -16.77
CA GLU A 274 -26.59 7.46 -17.68
C GLU A 274 -27.38 6.23 -17.22
N HIS A 275 -26.68 5.16 -16.87
CA HIS A 275 -27.28 3.93 -16.36
C HIS A 275 -27.88 4.13 -14.96
N CYS A 276 -27.22 4.88 -14.07
CA CYS A 276 -27.79 5.24 -12.76
C CYS A 276 -29.13 5.99 -12.92
N VAL A 277 -29.22 6.97 -13.83
CA VAL A 277 -30.47 7.70 -14.08
C VAL A 277 -31.57 6.75 -14.60
N LYS A 278 -31.23 5.79 -15.46
CA LYS A 278 -32.19 4.77 -15.93
C LYS A 278 -32.70 3.91 -14.77
N ILE A 279 -31.81 3.43 -13.90
CA ILE A 279 -32.16 2.64 -12.72
C ILE A 279 -33.06 3.45 -11.79
N LEU A 280 -32.68 4.69 -11.47
CA LEU A 280 -33.44 5.58 -10.58
C LEU A 280 -34.83 5.90 -11.13
N LYS A 281 -34.98 6.08 -12.45
CA LYS A 281 -36.30 6.25 -13.09
C LYS A 281 -37.18 5.00 -12.89
N LYS A 282 -36.62 3.80 -13.03
CA LYS A 282 -37.34 2.55 -12.75
C LYS A 282 -37.71 2.40 -11.28
N CYS A 283 -36.84 2.85 -10.37
CA CYS A 283 -37.16 2.89 -8.94
C CYS A 283 -38.34 3.81 -8.67
N LYS A 284 -38.36 4.99 -9.29
CA LYS A 284 -39.46 5.95 -9.19
C LYS A 284 -40.77 5.37 -9.74
N ASP A 285 -40.74 4.65 -10.87
CA ASP A 285 -41.90 3.98 -11.44
C ASP A 285 -42.48 2.91 -10.49
N ALA A 286 -41.61 2.15 -9.81
CA ALA A 286 -42.01 1.12 -8.84
C ALA A 286 -42.68 1.71 -7.59
N ILE A 287 -42.25 2.90 -7.18
CA ILE A 287 -42.78 3.61 -6.01
C ILE A 287 -44.09 4.35 -6.34
N SER A 288 -44.17 4.99 -7.51
CA SER A 288 -45.24 5.96 -7.85
C SER A 288 -46.64 5.33 -8.06
N LYS A 289 -46.75 4.01 -8.04
CA LYS A 289 -48.03 3.30 -8.22
C LYS A 289 -48.81 3.09 -6.93
N ASN A 290 -48.14 3.20 -5.77
CA ASN A 290 -48.79 3.28 -4.47
C ASN A 290 -49.09 4.75 -4.16
N THR A 291 -50.32 5.07 -3.76
CA THR A 291 -50.79 6.45 -3.48
C THR A 291 -50.18 7.10 -2.21
N LYS A 292 -49.11 6.50 -1.67
CA LYS A 292 -48.34 7.00 -0.51
C LYS A 292 -47.03 7.63 -1.00
N GLU A 293 -46.49 8.58 -0.22
CA GLU A 293 -45.15 9.13 -0.42
C GLU A 293 -44.08 8.03 -0.20
N GLY A 294 -43.78 7.24 -1.24
CA GLY A 294 -42.69 6.27 -1.17
C GLY A 294 -41.32 6.90 -1.43
N LYS A 295 -40.25 6.13 -1.21
CA LYS A 295 -38.87 6.63 -1.27
C LYS A 295 -37.89 5.57 -1.77
N ALA A 296 -36.75 6.03 -2.31
CA ALA A 296 -35.61 5.17 -2.60
C ALA A 296 -34.56 5.34 -1.49
N ILE A 297 -33.99 4.24 -1.00
CA ILE A 297 -32.90 4.19 -0.03
C ILE A 297 -31.67 3.69 -0.77
N ILE A 298 -30.58 4.47 -0.72
CA ILE A 298 -29.31 4.12 -1.35
C ILE A 298 -28.27 3.94 -0.25
N ILE A 299 -27.52 2.85 -0.32
CA ILE A 299 -26.38 2.56 0.55
C ILE A 299 -25.16 2.40 -0.35
N ASP A 300 -24.42 3.49 -0.53
CA ASP A 300 -23.17 3.62 -1.30
C ASP A 300 -22.22 4.60 -0.59
N PHE A 301 -20.95 4.67 -1.01
CA PHE A 301 -20.06 5.71 -0.49
C PHE A 301 -20.43 7.07 -1.06
N VAL A 302 -20.33 8.09 -0.21
CA VAL A 302 -20.38 9.49 -0.60
C VAL A 302 -19.00 10.09 -0.34
N ILE A 303 -18.30 10.53 -1.38
CA ILE A 303 -17.00 11.19 -1.26
C ILE A 303 -17.21 12.61 -0.76
N ASN A 304 -16.60 12.97 0.37
CA ASN A 304 -16.60 14.34 0.88
C ASN A 304 -15.20 14.72 1.38
N GLU A 305 -14.33 15.12 0.46
CA GLU A 305 -12.92 15.46 0.77
C GLU A 305 -12.76 16.61 1.77
N LYS A 306 -13.81 17.42 1.99
CA LYS A 306 -13.79 18.55 2.94
C LYS A 306 -14.12 18.15 4.38
N GLN A 307 -14.91 17.10 4.57
CA GLN A 307 -15.39 16.67 5.89
C GLN A 307 -14.82 15.32 6.34
N ASP A 308 -14.55 14.43 5.39
CA ASP A 308 -13.96 13.13 5.69
C ASP A 308 -12.55 13.30 6.27
N GLU A 309 -12.19 12.46 7.23
CA GLU A 309 -10.79 12.35 7.65
C GLU A 309 -9.93 11.85 6.48
N PHE A 310 -8.69 12.31 6.40
CA PHE A 310 -7.76 11.99 5.32
C PHE A 310 -7.67 10.49 4.99
N GLY A 311 -7.64 9.63 6.03
CA GLY A 311 -7.61 8.18 5.85
C GLY A 311 -8.88 7.59 5.23
N LEU A 312 -10.04 8.15 5.56
CA LEU A 312 -11.34 7.76 5.00
C LEU A 312 -11.47 8.25 3.55
N THR A 313 -11.06 9.49 3.26
CA THR A 313 -11.00 10.01 1.88
C THR A 313 -10.13 9.13 0.99
N GLN A 314 -8.92 8.77 1.44
CA GLN A 314 -8.06 7.85 0.69
C GLN A 314 -8.72 6.51 0.40
N MET A 315 -9.45 5.94 1.37
CA MET A 315 -10.15 4.67 1.18
C MET A 315 -11.25 4.81 0.12
N LYS A 316 -12.07 5.86 0.21
CA LYS A 316 -13.13 6.14 -0.77
C LYS A 316 -12.58 6.43 -2.18
N LEU A 317 -11.48 7.17 -2.30
CA LEU A 317 -10.84 7.41 -3.60
C LEU A 317 -10.24 6.13 -4.22
N ARG A 318 -9.69 5.21 -3.40
CA ARG A 318 -9.26 3.89 -3.89
C ARG A 318 -10.43 3.05 -4.35
N MET A 319 -11.54 3.05 -3.60
CA MET A 319 -12.78 2.42 -4.03
C MET A 319 -13.26 3.01 -5.36
N ASP A 320 -13.20 4.34 -5.49
CA ASP A 320 -13.50 5.01 -6.74
C ASP A 320 -12.63 4.46 -7.88
N ILE A 321 -11.30 4.42 -7.74
CA ILE A 321 -10.44 3.79 -8.75
C ILE A 321 -10.85 2.33 -9.03
N ALA A 322 -11.21 1.55 -8.00
CA ALA A 322 -11.65 0.17 -8.17
C ALA A 322 -12.89 0.05 -9.06
N MET A 323 -13.83 1.00 -8.97
CA MET A 323 -15.06 1.02 -9.79
C MET A 323 -14.79 1.26 -11.28
N THR A 324 -13.60 1.72 -11.66
CA THR A 324 -13.15 1.75 -13.07
C THR A 324 -13.21 0.37 -13.75
N SER A 325 -13.13 -0.71 -12.96
CA SER A 325 -13.30 -2.09 -13.44
C SER A 325 -14.60 -2.31 -14.22
N MET A 326 -15.68 -1.63 -13.83
CA MET A 326 -17.04 -1.80 -14.35
C MET A 326 -17.59 -0.55 -15.05
N ASN A 327 -16.74 0.45 -15.31
CA ASN A 327 -17.17 1.82 -15.65
C ASN A 327 -18.06 2.49 -14.58
N GLY A 328 -18.02 1.96 -13.36
CA GLY A 328 -18.70 2.52 -12.20
C GLY A 328 -17.96 3.70 -11.59
N LYS A 329 -18.55 4.28 -10.53
CA LYS A 329 -18.06 5.48 -9.86
C LYS A 329 -18.55 5.60 -8.41
N GLU A 330 -17.62 5.92 -7.51
CA GLU A 330 -17.97 6.43 -6.18
C GLU A 330 -18.17 7.95 -6.29
N ARG A 331 -19.29 8.45 -5.79
CA ARG A 331 -19.77 9.80 -6.13
C ARG A 331 -19.71 10.76 -4.96
N SER A 332 -19.53 12.04 -5.25
CA SER A 332 -19.75 13.12 -4.27
C SER A 332 -21.25 13.36 -4.05
N GLU A 333 -21.58 14.14 -3.03
CA GLU A 333 -22.96 14.57 -2.80
C GLU A 333 -23.52 15.35 -3.99
N GLU A 334 -22.74 16.25 -4.58
CA GLU A 334 -23.15 17.05 -5.74
C GLU A 334 -23.45 16.17 -6.96
N GLU A 335 -22.65 15.13 -7.17
CA GLU A 335 -22.85 14.17 -8.26
C GLU A 335 -24.12 13.34 -8.04
N PHE A 336 -24.35 12.85 -6.82
CA PHE A 336 -25.61 12.18 -6.47
C PHE A 336 -26.82 13.09 -6.67
N ASN A 337 -26.76 14.34 -6.20
CA ASN A 337 -27.84 15.31 -6.37
C ASN A 337 -28.19 15.49 -7.85
N LYS A 338 -27.19 15.62 -8.74
CA LYS A 338 -27.42 15.68 -10.18
C LYS A 338 -28.19 14.46 -10.70
N LEU A 339 -27.80 13.24 -10.30
CA LEU A 339 -28.50 12.01 -10.69
C LEU A 339 -29.95 12.00 -10.20
N PHE A 340 -30.18 12.41 -8.95
CA PHE A 340 -31.51 12.43 -8.34
C PHE A 340 -32.45 13.41 -9.06
N LEU A 341 -31.97 14.63 -9.36
CA LEU A 341 -32.72 15.63 -10.09
C LEU A 341 -33.04 15.18 -11.52
N GLU A 342 -32.08 14.58 -12.22
CA GLU A 342 -32.27 14.08 -13.59
C GLU A 342 -33.23 12.87 -13.66
N ALA A 343 -33.25 12.05 -12.61
CA ALA A 343 -34.24 10.98 -12.42
C ALA A 343 -35.61 11.50 -11.95
N GLY A 344 -35.71 12.78 -11.59
CA GLY A 344 -36.95 13.46 -11.20
C GLY A 344 -37.32 13.31 -9.73
N PHE A 345 -36.39 12.94 -8.85
CA PHE A 345 -36.56 13.09 -7.40
C PHE A 345 -36.46 14.57 -7.02
N GLN A 346 -37.18 14.98 -5.96
CA GLN A 346 -37.32 16.40 -5.58
C GLN A 346 -36.54 16.79 -4.33
N ASP A 347 -36.25 15.82 -3.46
CA ASP A 347 -35.54 16.01 -2.19
C ASP A 347 -34.71 14.77 -1.89
N TYR A 348 -33.61 14.93 -1.17
CA TYR A 348 -32.74 13.86 -0.70
C TYR A 348 -32.15 14.18 0.66
N LYS A 349 -31.78 13.15 1.42
CA LYS A 349 -31.08 13.29 2.69
C LYS A 349 -29.94 12.28 2.74
N ILE A 350 -28.76 12.75 3.13
CA ILE A 350 -27.58 11.90 3.34
C ILE A 350 -27.32 11.80 4.83
N PHE A 351 -27.12 10.59 5.31
CA PHE A 351 -26.74 10.30 6.69
C PHE A 351 -25.51 9.38 6.67
N PRO A 352 -24.50 9.62 7.52
CA PRO A 352 -23.43 8.65 7.71
C PRO A 352 -24.02 7.32 8.20
N LEU A 353 -23.70 6.24 7.50
CA LEU A 353 -24.07 4.90 7.93
C LEU A 353 -23.11 4.43 9.02
N THR A 354 -23.20 5.04 10.20
CA THR A 354 -22.44 4.67 11.41
C THR A 354 -23.41 4.20 12.48
N GLY A 355 -23.06 3.17 13.23
CA GLY A 355 -23.90 2.74 14.36
C GLY A 355 -23.74 3.65 15.57
N ILE A 356 -24.76 3.75 16.42
CA ILE A 356 -24.73 4.55 17.64
C ILE A 356 -24.04 3.77 18.76
N GLY A 357 -23.06 4.42 19.37
CA GLY A 357 -22.35 3.91 20.54
C GLY A 357 -20.94 3.44 20.22
N ARG A 358 -20.09 3.46 21.25
CA ARG A 358 -18.64 3.26 21.14
C ARG A 358 -18.26 1.98 20.37
N LYS A 359 -18.95 0.86 20.66
CA LYS A 359 -18.66 -0.43 20.01
C LYS A 359 -18.95 -0.44 18.51
N ALA A 360 -20.03 0.21 18.07
CA ALA A 360 -20.34 0.26 16.64
C ALA A 360 -19.34 1.14 15.89
N ASN A 361 -18.98 2.30 16.46
CA ASN A 361 -17.94 3.17 15.90
C ASN A 361 -16.60 2.44 15.76
N GLU A 362 -16.14 1.76 16.81
CA GLU A 362 -14.89 0.97 16.78
C GLU A 362 -14.93 -0.10 15.66
N ILE A 363 -16.08 -0.77 15.46
CA ILE A 363 -16.27 -1.75 14.38
C ILE A 363 -16.20 -1.09 12.98
N PHE A 364 -16.82 0.07 12.78
CA PHE A 364 -16.74 0.81 11.51
C PHE A 364 -15.33 1.35 11.23
N GLU A 365 -14.60 1.81 12.25
CA GLU A 365 -13.19 2.17 12.14
C GLU A 365 -12.34 0.96 11.71
N GLY A 366 -12.59 -0.22 12.31
CA GLY A 366 -11.97 -1.47 11.89
C GLY A 366 -12.30 -1.85 10.44
N GLN A 367 -13.55 -1.66 9.99
CA GLN A 367 -13.95 -1.90 8.61
C GLN A 367 -13.19 -1.00 7.62
N VAL A 368 -13.13 0.30 7.91
CA VAL A 368 -12.34 1.25 7.10
C VAL A 368 -10.89 0.83 7.04
N HIS A 369 -10.32 0.35 8.15
CA HIS A 369 -8.95 -0.13 8.22
C HIS A 369 -8.70 -1.36 7.33
N VAL A 370 -9.61 -2.35 7.34
CA VAL A 370 -9.56 -3.52 6.46
C VAL A 370 -9.65 -3.08 4.99
N TYR A 371 -10.61 -2.21 4.66
CA TYR A 371 -10.83 -1.74 3.29
C TYR A 371 -9.65 -0.95 2.75
N LYS A 372 -9.04 -0.11 3.59
CA LYS A 372 -7.84 0.65 3.25
C LYS A 372 -6.71 -0.27 2.78
N HIS A 373 -6.46 -1.37 3.47
CA HIS A 373 -5.40 -2.34 3.15
C HIS A 373 -5.81 -3.35 2.07
N MET A 374 -7.11 -3.60 1.89
CA MET A 374 -7.61 -4.40 0.76
C MET A 374 -7.31 -3.72 -0.59
N TYR A 375 -7.42 -2.40 -0.68
CA TYR A 375 -7.26 -1.66 -1.95
C TYR A 375 -5.97 -0.84 -2.06
N VAL A 376 -5.07 -0.87 -1.07
CA VAL A 376 -3.83 -0.07 -1.11
C VAL A 376 -2.91 -0.42 -2.28
N TYR A 377 -3.01 -1.62 -2.87
CA TYR A 377 -2.32 -1.94 -4.13
C TYR A 377 -2.66 -1.00 -5.29
N LEU A 378 -3.82 -0.34 -5.28
CA LEU A 378 -4.20 0.65 -6.30
C LEU A 378 -3.28 1.87 -6.29
N ASN A 379 -2.64 2.20 -5.16
CA ASN A 379 -1.59 3.23 -5.13
C ASN A 379 -0.42 2.86 -6.05
N SER A 380 0.00 1.59 -6.04
CA SER A 380 1.03 1.08 -6.94
C SER A 380 0.57 1.05 -8.40
N MET A 381 -0.69 0.65 -8.66
CA MET A 381 -1.23 0.57 -10.03
C MET A 381 -1.45 1.95 -10.66
N CYS A 382 -1.88 2.94 -9.88
CA CYS A 382 -2.01 4.32 -10.37
C CYS A 382 -0.64 4.96 -10.64
N LEU A 383 0.37 4.68 -9.80
CA LEU A 383 1.74 5.10 -10.07
C LEU A 383 2.27 4.47 -11.37
N LYS A 384 2.02 3.16 -11.57
CA LYS A 384 2.36 2.46 -12.80
C LYS A 384 1.71 3.11 -14.02
N TRP A 385 0.39 3.37 -13.97
CA TRP A 385 -0.34 4.08 -15.03
C TRP A 385 0.29 5.44 -15.37
N CYS A 386 0.60 6.23 -14.34
CA CYS A 386 1.19 7.57 -14.46
C CYS A 386 2.53 7.52 -15.23
N ILE A 387 3.35 6.51 -14.92
CA ILE A 387 4.66 6.30 -15.52
C ILE A 387 4.57 5.69 -16.93
N GLU A 388 3.63 4.78 -17.17
CA GLU A 388 3.41 4.14 -18.48
C GLU A 388 2.95 5.14 -19.53
N LEU A 389 2.06 6.07 -19.15
CA LEU A 389 1.59 7.15 -20.02
C LEU A 389 2.49 8.38 -20.02
N GLU A 390 3.62 8.32 -19.31
CA GLU A 390 4.61 9.40 -19.19
C GLU A 390 4.01 10.74 -18.72
N VAL A 391 2.96 10.71 -17.90
CA VAL A 391 2.23 11.91 -17.42
C VAL A 391 3.18 12.96 -16.82
N PRO A 392 4.14 12.62 -15.93
CA PRO A 392 5.06 13.63 -15.39
C PRO A 392 5.91 14.31 -16.46
N THR A 393 6.35 13.54 -17.46
CA THR A 393 7.14 14.08 -18.59
C THR A 393 6.29 14.97 -19.50
N ILE A 394 5.01 14.65 -19.69
CA ILE A 394 4.07 15.50 -20.43
C ILE A 394 3.90 16.84 -19.72
N ILE A 395 3.64 16.84 -18.40
CA ILE A 395 3.50 18.08 -17.62
C ILE A 395 4.79 18.89 -17.64
N TYR A 396 5.95 18.23 -17.50
CA TYR A 396 7.24 18.91 -17.59
C TYR A 396 7.45 19.60 -18.94
N ASN A 397 7.21 18.89 -20.04
CA ASN A 397 7.38 19.43 -21.40
C ASN A 397 6.33 20.50 -21.76
N HIS A 398 5.23 20.58 -21.02
CA HIS A 398 4.23 21.64 -21.18
C HIS A 398 4.69 22.98 -20.60
N GLU A 399 5.76 22.98 -19.79
CA GLU A 399 6.42 24.17 -19.18
C GLU A 399 5.55 25.01 -18.21
N LYS A 400 4.27 24.65 -18.03
CA LYS A 400 3.32 25.25 -17.07
C LYS A 400 2.34 24.17 -16.55
N PRO A 401 1.61 24.42 -15.44
CA PRO A 401 0.56 23.51 -14.98
C PRO A 401 -0.41 23.15 -16.12
N ILE A 402 -0.75 21.87 -16.27
CA ILE A 402 -1.57 21.37 -17.39
C ILE A 402 -3.03 21.24 -16.98
N THR A 403 -3.97 21.68 -17.81
CA THR A 403 -5.39 21.39 -17.58
C THR A 403 -5.71 19.92 -17.89
N LEU A 404 -6.79 19.40 -17.32
CA LEU A 404 -7.28 18.06 -17.66
C LEU A 404 -7.55 17.91 -19.18
N HIS A 405 -8.10 18.94 -19.82
CA HIS A 405 -8.40 18.96 -21.25
C HIS A 405 -7.13 18.85 -22.10
N GLU A 406 -6.10 19.63 -21.80
CA GLU A 406 -4.81 19.58 -22.49
C GLU A 406 -4.14 18.20 -22.33
N LEU A 407 -4.14 17.65 -21.11
CA LEU A 407 -3.57 16.33 -20.84
C LEU A 407 -4.27 15.23 -21.65
N ILE A 408 -5.60 15.21 -21.66
CA ILE A 408 -6.40 14.25 -22.43
C ILE A 408 -6.15 14.41 -23.93
N SER A 409 -6.02 15.64 -24.43
CA SER A 409 -5.72 15.90 -25.83
C SER A 409 -4.35 15.35 -26.22
N ILE A 410 -3.32 15.53 -25.39
CA ILE A 410 -1.96 15.01 -25.65
C ILE A 410 -1.96 13.48 -25.62
N LEU A 411 -2.64 12.88 -24.63
CA LEU A 411 -2.76 11.43 -24.48
C LEU A 411 -3.69 10.78 -25.52
N GLN A 412 -4.50 11.57 -26.25
CA GLN A 412 -5.51 11.10 -27.19
C GLN A 412 -6.55 10.17 -26.55
N VAL A 413 -7.01 10.53 -25.35
CA VAL A 413 -7.95 9.72 -24.56
C VAL A 413 -9.34 9.73 -25.22
N PRO A 414 -9.98 8.56 -25.42
CA PRO A 414 -11.35 8.49 -25.92
C PRO A 414 -12.35 9.18 -24.98
N PRO A 415 -13.46 9.78 -25.49
CA PRO A 415 -14.44 10.46 -24.66
C PRO A 415 -15.00 9.61 -23.51
N SER A 416 -15.18 8.31 -23.73
CA SER A 416 -15.65 7.33 -22.74
C SER A 416 -14.69 7.12 -21.55
N LYS A 417 -13.44 7.58 -21.65
CA LYS A 417 -12.37 7.37 -20.65
C LYS A 417 -11.98 8.63 -19.90
N ILE A 418 -12.49 9.79 -20.32
CA ILE A 418 -12.18 11.11 -19.74
C ILE A 418 -12.39 11.13 -18.23
N SER A 419 -13.57 10.69 -17.75
CA SER A 419 -13.89 10.73 -16.32
C SER A 419 -12.98 9.83 -15.49
N GLY A 420 -12.48 8.72 -16.05
CA GLY A 420 -11.56 7.86 -15.33
C GLY A 420 -10.13 8.40 -15.31
N VAL A 421 -9.69 9.14 -16.34
CA VAL A 421 -8.42 9.90 -16.28
C VAL A 421 -8.50 11.01 -15.23
N GLU A 422 -9.61 11.73 -15.17
CA GLU A 422 -9.87 12.72 -14.11
C GLU A 422 -9.75 12.09 -12.71
N ARG A 423 -10.37 10.93 -12.48
CA ARG A 423 -10.31 10.21 -11.21
C ARG A 423 -8.90 9.74 -10.87
N LEU A 424 -8.15 9.23 -11.84
CA LEU A 424 -6.74 8.84 -11.66
C LEU A 424 -5.87 10.05 -11.29
N MET A 425 -6.07 11.19 -11.95
CA MET A 425 -5.37 12.44 -11.63
C MET A 425 -5.75 12.98 -10.25
N ARG A 426 -7.04 12.95 -9.88
CA ARG A 426 -7.51 13.30 -8.54
C ARG A 426 -6.87 12.42 -7.47
N HIS A 427 -6.84 11.09 -7.69
CA HIS A 427 -6.20 10.14 -6.77
C HIS A 427 -4.70 10.41 -6.62
N LEU A 428 -3.98 10.61 -7.72
CA LEU A 428 -2.54 10.90 -7.68
C LEU A 428 -2.23 12.26 -7.04
N SER A 429 -3.10 13.25 -7.25
CA SER A 429 -2.97 14.58 -6.62
C SER A 429 -3.22 14.50 -5.11
N HIS A 430 -4.28 13.80 -4.68
CA HIS A 430 -4.56 13.55 -3.26
C HIS A 430 -3.42 12.79 -2.57
N ASN A 431 -2.74 11.91 -3.30
CA ASN A 431 -1.57 11.19 -2.79
C ASN A 431 -0.28 12.02 -2.87
N GLY A 432 -0.26 13.24 -3.42
CA GLY A 432 0.89 14.16 -3.39
C GLY A 432 1.86 14.06 -4.57
N PHE A 433 1.48 13.39 -5.66
CA PHE A 433 2.26 13.41 -6.91
C PHE A 433 2.03 14.66 -7.75
N PHE A 434 0.88 15.30 -7.63
CA PHE A 434 0.56 16.52 -8.36
C PHE A 434 -0.15 17.52 -7.45
N ASP A 435 0.18 18.79 -7.61
CA ASP A 435 -0.58 19.87 -6.98
C ASP A 435 -1.70 20.30 -7.92
N ILE A 436 -2.92 20.39 -7.40
CA ILE A 436 -4.04 21.02 -8.11
C ILE A 436 -3.94 22.53 -7.86
N VAL A 437 -3.76 23.29 -8.94
CA VAL A 437 -3.61 24.75 -8.91
C VAL A 437 -4.67 25.40 -9.78
N THR A 438 -5.10 26.60 -9.40
CA THR A 438 -5.98 27.43 -10.22
C THR A 438 -5.13 28.30 -11.14
N ILE A 439 -5.39 28.21 -12.44
CA ILE A 439 -4.78 29.09 -13.45
C ILE A 439 -5.84 29.99 -14.08
N HIS A 440 -5.39 31.13 -14.61
CA HIS A 440 -6.22 32.04 -15.40
C HIS A 440 -5.85 31.90 -16.87
N ASP A 441 -6.86 31.94 -17.74
CA ASP A 441 -6.62 31.98 -19.17
C ASP A 441 -6.25 33.42 -19.55
N ASP A 442 -5.00 33.64 -19.97
CA ASP A 442 -4.50 34.98 -20.33
C ASP A 442 -5.23 35.56 -21.56
N ASP A 443 -5.89 34.71 -22.36
CA ASP A 443 -6.64 35.07 -23.57
C ASP A 443 -8.17 35.19 -23.36
N ASP A 444 -8.68 34.97 -22.14
CA ASP A 444 -10.12 35.09 -21.82
C ASP A 444 -10.45 36.40 -21.09
N GLU A 445 -11.23 37.28 -21.73
CA GLU A 445 -11.71 38.54 -21.14
C GLU A 445 -12.49 38.33 -19.82
N ASN A 446 -13.02 37.13 -19.58
CA ASN A 446 -13.77 36.80 -18.36
C ASN A 446 -12.91 36.25 -17.22
N LYS A 447 -11.61 35.97 -17.44
CA LYS A 447 -10.70 35.34 -16.47
C LYS A 447 -11.28 34.08 -15.81
N GLU A 448 -11.87 33.17 -16.59
CA GLU A 448 -12.38 31.91 -16.02
C GLU A 448 -11.24 31.15 -15.31
N GLU A 449 -11.49 30.79 -14.05
CA GLU A 449 -10.59 29.98 -13.24
C GLU A 449 -10.65 28.52 -13.71
N LYS A 450 -9.50 27.96 -14.08
CA LYS A 450 -9.38 26.56 -14.50
C LYS A 450 -8.48 25.81 -13.54
N GLU A 451 -8.87 24.61 -13.14
CA GLU A 451 -8.00 23.70 -12.41
C GLU A 451 -6.96 23.08 -13.35
N ALA A 452 -5.72 23.06 -12.89
CA ALA A 452 -4.57 22.50 -13.59
C ALA A 452 -3.67 21.72 -12.64
N TYR A 453 -2.85 20.83 -13.18
CA TYR A 453 -1.96 19.94 -12.44
C TYR A 453 -0.51 20.40 -12.59
N ALA A 454 0.16 20.63 -11.47
CA ALA A 454 1.59 20.94 -11.40
C ALA A 454 2.38 19.75 -10.84
N LEU A 455 3.65 19.64 -11.23
CA LEU A 455 4.56 18.64 -10.65
C LEU A 455 4.88 18.96 -9.19
N THR A 456 5.00 17.92 -8.38
CA THR A 456 5.62 17.97 -7.06
C THR A 456 7.01 17.34 -7.14
N ILE A 457 7.82 17.44 -6.08
CA ILE A 457 9.15 16.78 -6.06
C ILE A 457 9.03 15.27 -6.33
N ALA A 458 7.97 14.63 -5.84
CA ALA A 458 7.75 13.20 -6.07
C ALA A 458 7.51 12.86 -7.55
N SER A 459 6.78 13.69 -8.30
CA SER A 459 6.58 13.48 -9.75
C SER A 459 7.71 14.03 -10.62
N GLU A 460 8.46 15.04 -10.17
CA GLU A 460 9.70 15.49 -10.81
C GLU A 460 10.72 14.33 -10.89
N LEU A 461 10.79 13.50 -9.84
CA LEU A 461 11.59 12.27 -9.81
C LEU A 461 11.13 11.20 -10.81
N LEU A 462 9.99 11.37 -11.46
CA LEU A 462 9.48 10.45 -12.48
C LEU A 462 9.62 11.00 -13.90
N VAL A 463 10.11 12.24 -14.06
CA VAL A 463 10.30 12.87 -15.37
C VAL A 463 11.46 12.19 -16.10
N LYS A 464 11.17 11.63 -17.27
CA LYS A 464 12.11 10.87 -18.08
C LYS A 464 13.26 11.76 -18.59
N GLY A 465 14.48 11.24 -18.52
CA GLY A 465 15.68 11.95 -19.00
C GLY A 465 16.26 12.98 -18.03
N THR A 466 15.73 13.08 -16.81
CA THR A 466 16.35 13.85 -15.73
C THR A 466 17.44 13.04 -15.02
N GLU A 467 18.35 13.73 -14.34
CA GLU A 467 19.51 13.11 -13.66
C GLU A 467 19.09 12.12 -12.55
N TYR A 468 18.01 12.44 -11.82
CA TYR A 468 17.55 11.70 -10.65
C TYR A 468 16.26 10.90 -10.92
N CYS A 469 16.01 10.54 -12.19
CA CYS A 469 14.79 9.87 -12.61
C CYS A 469 14.64 8.45 -12.03
N LEU A 470 13.65 8.20 -11.18
CA LEU A 470 13.31 6.90 -10.57
C LEU A 470 12.32 6.06 -11.40
N THR A 471 11.91 6.53 -12.58
CA THR A 471 11.00 5.78 -13.46
C THR A 471 11.47 4.36 -13.79
N PRO A 472 12.77 4.10 -14.09
CA PRO A 472 13.26 2.73 -14.30
C PRO A 472 13.05 1.83 -13.08
N MET A 473 13.34 2.33 -11.87
CA MET A 473 13.14 1.60 -10.61
C MET A 473 11.66 1.23 -10.38
N ALA A 474 10.77 2.20 -10.59
CA ALA A 474 9.34 1.98 -10.48
C ALA A 474 8.82 0.98 -11.51
N LYS A 475 9.25 1.06 -12.78
CA LYS A 475 8.87 0.10 -13.82
C LYS A 475 9.32 -1.32 -13.49
N CYS A 476 10.55 -1.50 -13.04
CA CYS A 476 11.09 -2.81 -12.67
C CYS A 476 10.33 -3.43 -11.48
N SER A 477 10.06 -2.63 -10.44
CA SER A 477 9.39 -3.10 -9.22
C SER A 477 7.90 -3.38 -9.41
N LEU A 478 7.25 -2.68 -10.34
CA LEU A 478 5.82 -2.81 -10.67
C LEU A 478 5.57 -3.74 -11.87
N ASP A 479 6.62 -4.38 -12.39
CA ASP A 479 6.48 -5.39 -13.43
C ASP A 479 5.70 -6.60 -12.89
N PRO A 480 4.66 -7.08 -13.57
CA PRO A 480 3.85 -8.20 -13.09
C PRO A 480 4.64 -9.50 -12.86
N SER A 481 5.76 -9.71 -13.57
CA SER A 481 6.62 -10.89 -13.35
C SER A 481 7.27 -10.87 -11.96
N VAL A 482 7.46 -9.69 -11.38
CA VAL A 482 7.99 -9.50 -10.03
C VAL A 482 6.85 -9.36 -9.03
N SER A 483 5.97 -8.38 -9.22
CA SER A 483 4.96 -8.01 -8.22
C SER A 483 3.90 -9.10 -7.99
N SER A 484 3.59 -9.92 -9.00
CA SER A 484 2.61 -11.00 -8.86
C SER A 484 3.11 -12.16 -7.99
N SER A 485 4.44 -12.31 -7.83
CA SER A 485 5.03 -13.39 -7.04
C SER A 485 4.56 -13.38 -5.58
N TYR A 486 4.33 -12.19 -5.01
CA TYR A 486 3.88 -12.00 -3.63
C TYR A 486 2.45 -12.48 -3.36
N ASN A 487 1.68 -12.81 -4.40
CA ASN A 487 0.43 -13.56 -4.24
C ASN A 487 0.64 -14.97 -3.68
N LEU A 488 1.88 -15.47 -3.69
CA LEU A 488 2.27 -16.81 -3.25
C LEU A 488 2.89 -16.82 -1.85
N LEU A 489 2.82 -15.72 -1.09
CA LEU A 489 3.35 -15.66 0.28
C LEU A 489 2.78 -16.78 1.18
N GLY A 490 1.48 -17.09 1.07
CA GLY A 490 0.86 -18.18 1.82
C GLY A 490 1.50 -19.53 1.51
N LYS A 491 1.67 -19.84 0.21
CA LYS A 491 2.39 -21.04 -0.25
C LYS A 491 3.86 -21.03 0.22
N TRP A 492 4.57 -19.94 0.00
CA TRP A 492 5.99 -19.80 0.38
C TRP A 492 6.25 -20.04 1.85
N THR A 493 5.31 -19.65 2.73
CA THR A 493 5.42 -19.81 4.18
C THR A 493 5.50 -21.28 4.60
N LEU A 494 4.83 -22.17 3.85
CA LEU A 494 4.75 -23.59 4.15
C LEU A 494 5.75 -24.43 3.33
N GLU A 495 6.46 -23.81 2.38
CA GLU A 495 7.46 -24.49 1.54
C GLU A 495 8.83 -24.51 2.22
N GLU A 496 9.45 -25.69 2.26
CA GLU A 496 10.64 -25.96 3.07
C GLU A 496 11.91 -25.28 2.56
N ASN A 497 12.20 -25.38 1.27
CA ASN A 497 13.54 -25.06 0.74
C ASN A 497 13.56 -23.97 -0.34
N LEU A 498 12.40 -23.60 -0.91
CA LEU A 498 12.35 -22.68 -2.04
C LEU A 498 12.15 -21.22 -1.60
N THR A 499 12.90 -20.32 -2.21
CA THR A 499 12.67 -18.86 -2.19
C THR A 499 11.33 -18.53 -2.87
N LEU A 500 10.81 -17.32 -2.64
CA LEU A 500 9.60 -16.87 -3.34
C LEU A 500 9.85 -16.73 -4.86
N SER A 501 11.06 -16.34 -5.28
CA SER A 501 11.44 -16.32 -6.69
C SER A 501 11.46 -17.72 -7.30
N GLU A 502 12.00 -18.73 -6.62
CA GLU A 502 11.99 -20.11 -7.13
C GLU A 502 10.57 -20.69 -7.26
N ILE A 503 9.68 -20.37 -6.32
CA ILE A 503 8.28 -20.81 -6.37
C ILE A 503 7.55 -20.19 -7.56
N SER A 504 7.80 -18.91 -7.85
CA SER A 504 7.08 -18.14 -8.88
C SER A 504 7.69 -18.24 -10.27
N LEU A 505 9.01 -18.22 -10.38
CA LEU A 505 9.78 -18.18 -11.63
C LEU A 505 10.36 -19.55 -12.03
N GLY A 506 10.31 -20.54 -11.12
CA GLY A 506 10.90 -21.87 -11.32
C GLY A 506 12.43 -21.93 -11.20
N THR A 507 13.08 -20.82 -10.87
CA THR A 507 14.52 -20.71 -10.60
C THR A 507 14.79 -19.45 -9.76
N ASN A 508 15.98 -19.33 -9.16
CA ASN A 508 16.32 -18.11 -8.42
C ASN A 508 16.41 -16.89 -9.33
N LEU A 509 16.22 -15.70 -8.76
CA LEU A 509 16.15 -14.43 -9.50
C LEU A 509 17.38 -14.22 -10.41
N TRP A 510 18.59 -14.45 -9.92
CA TRP A 510 19.82 -14.23 -10.69
C TRP A 510 19.92 -15.14 -11.93
N ASN A 511 19.56 -16.41 -11.78
CA ASN A 511 19.50 -17.36 -12.89
C ASN A 511 18.36 -17.03 -13.87
N PHE A 512 17.25 -16.49 -13.37
CA PHE A 512 16.16 -16.01 -14.21
C PHE A 512 16.60 -14.79 -15.05
N LEU A 513 17.24 -13.80 -14.43
CA LEU A 513 17.72 -12.60 -15.11
C LEU A 513 18.76 -12.93 -16.19
N SER A 514 19.73 -13.80 -15.90
CA SER A 514 20.75 -14.19 -16.90
C SER A 514 20.18 -14.88 -18.14
N LYS A 515 19.02 -15.55 -18.01
CA LYS A 515 18.30 -16.18 -19.14
C LYS A 515 17.33 -15.24 -19.85
N ASN A 516 17.05 -14.06 -19.30
CA ASN A 516 16.08 -13.09 -19.82
C ASN A 516 16.74 -11.71 -20.01
N PRO A 517 17.50 -11.49 -21.10
CA PRO A 517 18.30 -10.28 -21.30
C PRO A 517 17.51 -8.96 -21.25
N SER A 518 16.25 -8.95 -21.69
CA SER A 518 15.38 -7.77 -21.62
C SER A 518 15.04 -7.39 -20.17
N ILE A 519 14.75 -8.37 -19.32
CA ILE A 519 14.45 -8.16 -17.91
C ILE A 519 15.73 -7.78 -17.16
N LEU A 520 16.86 -8.41 -17.46
CA LEU A 520 18.16 -8.01 -16.91
C LEU A 520 18.52 -6.57 -17.29
N THR A 521 18.20 -6.12 -18.52
CA THR A 521 18.39 -4.72 -18.92
C THR A 521 17.54 -3.79 -18.08
N SER A 522 16.26 -4.09 -17.90
CA SER A 522 15.34 -3.33 -17.03
C SER A 522 15.83 -3.28 -15.57
N PHE A 523 16.31 -4.40 -15.03
CA PHE A 523 16.90 -4.49 -13.69
C PHE A 523 18.16 -3.60 -13.57
N ASN A 524 19.05 -3.64 -14.55
CA ASN A 524 20.27 -2.83 -14.56
C ASN A 524 19.96 -1.32 -14.66
N GLU A 525 18.97 -0.93 -15.46
CA GLU A 525 18.50 0.47 -15.55
C GLU A 525 17.87 0.94 -14.24
N SER A 526 17.09 0.06 -13.59
CA SER A 526 16.53 0.27 -12.26
C SER A 526 17.63 0.55 -11.23
N MET A 527 18.63 -0.32 -11.14
CA MET A 527 19.78 -0.15 -10.24
C MET A 527 20.60 1.11 -10.52
N ALA A 528 20.78 1.46 -11.80
CA ALA A 528 21.48 2.68 -12.19
C ALA A 528 20.72 3.96 -11.81
N SER A 529 19.38 3.93 -11.88
CA SER A 529 18.53 5.08 -11.56
C SER A 529 18.63 5.52 -10.10
N ASP A 530 18.58 4.57 -9.16
CA ASP A 530 18.79 4.85 -7.74
C ASP A 530 20.24 5.26 -7.43
N SER A 531 21.21 4.69 -8.15
CA SER A 531 22.63 4.99 -7.96
C SER A 531 23.00 6.45 -8.22
N GLN A 532 22.24 7.19 -9.02
CA GLN A 532 22.47 8.64 -9.21
C GLN A 532 22.22 9.43 -7.92
N MET A 533 21.36 8.94 -7.02
CA MET A 533 21.12 9.56 -5.71
C MET A 533 22.36 9.50 -4.82
N VAL A 534 23.23 8.50 -5.01
CA VAL A 534 24.50 8.39 -4.29
C VAL A 534 25.41 9.58 -4.58
N LYS A 535 25.29 10.21 -5.75
CA LYS A 535 26.05 11.44 -6.05
C LYS A 535 25.69 12.59 -5.10
N LEU A 536 24.42 12.71 -4.71
CA LEU A 536 23.97 13.68 -3.71
C LEU A 536 24.53 13.32 -2.34
N ALA A 537 24.44 12.04 -1.97
CA ALA A 537 24.99 11.48 -0.73
C ALA A 537 26.48 11.78 -0.51
N LEU A 538 27.29 11.53 -1.55
CA LEU A 538 28.74 11.60 -1.47
C LEU A 538 29.24 13.04 -1.31
N LYS A 539 28.47 14.05 -1.73
CA LYS A 539 28.83 15.46 -1.50
C LYS A 539 28.89 15.77 -0.01
N ASP A 540 27.90 15.30 0.74
CA ASP A 540 27.76 15.60 2.17
C ASP A 540 28.61 14.66 3.06
N HIS A 541 28.98 13.48 2.53
CA HIS A 541 29.75 12.46 3.26
C HIS A 541 31.13 12.15 2.65
N SER A 542 31.73 13.12 1.96
CA SER A 542 33.05 12.96 1.31
C SER A 542 34.18 12.52 2.26
N ALA A 543 34.08 12.86 3.54
CA ALA A 543 34.99 12.42 4.60
C ALA A 543 35.15 10.89 4.70
N VAL A 544 34.13 10.12 4.28
CA VAL A 544 34.18 8.65 4.26
C VAL A 544 35.23 8.14 3.27
N PHE A 545 35.58 8.91 2.24
CA PHE A 545 36.53 8.53 1.18
C PHE A 545 37.90 9.18 1.35
N GLU A 546 38.04 10.12 2.29
CA GLU A 546 39.31 10.76 2.58
C GLU A 546 40.39 9.75 3.00
N GLY A 547 41.61 9.99 2.53
CA GLY A 547 42.78 9.16 2.83
C GLY A 547 42.87 7.83 2.08
N LEU A 548 41.89 7.48 1.25
CA LEU A 548 41.93 6.26 0.43
C LEU A 548 42.77 6.45 -0.85
N GLU A 549 43.58 5.45 -1.18
CA GLU A 549 44.30 5.35 -2.46
C GLU A 549 43.60 4.37 -3.41
N SER A 550 42.89 3.38 -2.86
CA SER A 550 42.13 2.37 -3.61
C SER A 550 40.82 1.96 -2.92
N ILE A 551 39.79 1.68 -3.71
CA ILE A 551 38.50 1.14 -3.27
C ILE A 551 38.06 0.03 -4.22
N VAL A 552 37.51 -1.05 -3.69
CA VAL A 552 36.78 -2.07 -4.46
C VAL A 552 35.29 -1.95 -4.16
N ASP A 553 34.52 -1.76 -5.22
CA ASP A 553 33.06 -1.77 -5.23
C ASP A 553 32.65 -3.22 -5.57
N VAL A 554 31.87 -3.86 -4.70
CA VAL A 554 31.53 -5.29 -4.80
C VAL A 554 30.06 -5.42 -5.17
N GLY A 555 29.75 -6.21 -6.20
CA GLY A 555 28.40 -6.32 -6.77
C GLY A 555 27.98 -5.04 -7.51
N SER A 556 28.94 -4.36 -8.12
CA SER A 556 28.78 -3.02 -8.68
C SER A 556 27.97 -2.93 -9.98
N GLY A 557 27.57 -4.07 -10.56
CA GLY A 557 26.94 -4.15 -11.86
C GLY A 557 27.82 -3.54 -12.97
N ASN A 558 27.31 -2.50 -13.63
CA ASN A 558 27.99 -1.78 -14.70
C ASN A 558 28.96 -0.67 -14.22
N GLY A 559 29.24 -0.62 -12.91
CA GLY A 559 30.18 0.31 -12.28
C GLY A 559 29.67 1.75 -12.18
N THR A 560 28.36 1.98 -12.17
CA THR A 560 27.77 3.34 -12.09
C THR A 560 28.27 4.10 -10.85
N VAL A 561 28.22 3.47 -9.67
CA VAL A 561 28.68 4.10 -8.41
C VAL A 561 30.19 4.35 -8.45
N SER A 562 30.98 3.37 -8.86
CA SER A 562 32.42 3.53 -9.06
C SER A 562 32.80 4.66 -10.02
N LYS A 563 32.03 4.89 -11.10
CA LYS A 563 32.25 6.04 -12.01
C LYS A 563 31.99 7.36 -11.30
N ILE A 564 30.88 7.47 -10.56
CA ILE A 564 30.57 8.66 -9.75
C ILE A 564 31.69 8.95 -8.74
N ILE A 565 32.16 7.93 -8.04
CA ILE A 565 33.27 8.04 -7.08
C ILE A 565 34.56 8.47 -7.79
N SER A 566 34.92 7.84 -8.90
CA SER A 566 36.12 8.18 -9.68
C SER A 566 36.08 9.61 -10.22
N ASP A 567 34.91 10.12 -10.59
CA ASP A 567 34.73 11.51 -11.07
C ASP A 567 34.87 12.52 -9.92
N MET A 568 34.34 12.19 -8.74
CA MET A 568 34.44 13.03 -7.53
C MET A 568 35.82 12.99 -6.89
N PHE A 569 36.52 11.86 -6.98
CA PHE A 569 37.85 11.65 -6.40
C PHE A 569 38.84 11.18 -7.47
N PRO A 570 39.33 12.06 -8.36
CA PRO A 570 40.12 11.69 -9.55
C PRO A 570 41.49 11.05 -9.27
N LYS A 571 41.86 10.84 -8.01
CA LYS A 571 43.10 10.16 -7.60
C LYS A 571 42.84 8.79 -6.98
N LEU A 572 41.58 8.47 -6.66
CA LEU A 572 41.17 7.22 -6.03
C LEU A 572 41.07 6.14 -7.10
N LYS A 573 41.78 5.03 -6.92
CA LYS A 573 41.66 3.86 -7.80
C LYS A 573 40.39 3.09 -7.43
N CYS A 574 39.48 2.94 -8.37
CA CYS A 574 38.22 2.22 -8.19
C CYS A 574 38.27 0.88 -8.94
N ILE A 575 38.01 -0.21 -8.23
CA ILE A 575 37.86 -1.54 -8.80
C ILE A 575 36.36 -1.88 -8.81
N VAL A 576 35.79 -2.06 -9.99
CA VAL A 576 34.45 -2.59 -10.19
C VAL A 576 34.55 -4.11 -10.14
N PHE A 577 33.96 -4.74 -9.12
CA PHE A 577 34.01 -6.19 -8.93
C PHE A 577 32.62 -6.81 -8.95
N ASP A 578 32.37 -7.70 -9.91
CA ASP A 578 31.10 -8.42 -10.07
C ASP A 578 31.34 -9.78 -10.75
N LEU A 579 30.26 -10.55 -10.95
CA LEU A 579 30.31 -11.83 -11.67
C LEU A 579 30.91 -11.66 -13.08
N PRO A 580 31.65 -12.65 -13.59
CA PRO A 580 32.34 -12.53 -14.88
C PRO A 580 31.44 -12.10 -16.04
N HIS A 581 30.23 -12.66 -16.14
CA HIS A 581 29.27 -12.33 -17.20
C HIS A 581 28.66 -10.93 -17.09
N VAL A 582 28.73 -10.29 -15.92
CA VAL A 582 28.24 -8.93 -15.70
C VAL A 582 29.26 -7.91 -16.21
N VAL A 583 30.55 -8.14 -15.95
CA VAL A 583 31.63 -7.20 -16.28
C VAL A 583 32.35 -7.48 -17.61
N GLU A 584 32.08 -8.62 -18.27
CA GLU A 584 32.78 -9.04 -19.49
C GLU A 584 32.77 -7.94 -20.57
N ASN A 585 31.63 -7.27 -20.75
CA ASN A 585 31.42 -6.23 -21.77
C ASN A 585 32.08 -4.89 -21.42
N PHE A 586 32.58 -4.72 -20.18
CA PHE A 586 33.20 -3.49 -19.68
C PHE A 586 34.72 -3.60 -19.53
N SER A 587 35.29 -4.79 -19.69
CA SER A 587 36.73 -5.06 -19.58
C SER A 587 37.61 -4.20 -20.50
N GLY A 588 37.07 -3.70 -21.62
CA GLY A 588 37.74 -2.76 -22.55
C GLY A 588 37.57 -1.27 -22.22
N THR A 589 36.84 -0.92 -21.16
CA THR A 589 36.53 0.48 -20.77
C THR A 589 37.38 0.99 -19.60
N ASN A 590 38.44 0.25 -19.24
CA ASN A 590 39.35 0.64 -18.18
C ASN A 590 39.93 2.04 -18.44
N SER A 591 39.91 2.88 -17.43
CA SER A 591 40.57 4.19 -17.43
C SER A 591 41.72 4.17 -16.41
N ASN A 592 42.52 5.25 -16.34
CA ASN A 592 43.68 5.28 -15.45
C ASN A 592 43.36 4.96 -13.98
N ASN A 593 42.12 5.21 -13.52
CA ASN A 593 41.70 5.01 -12.14
C ASN A 593 40.47 4.10 -11.99
N LEU A 594 39.96 3.49 -13.06
CA LEU A 594 38.79 2.61 -13.02
C LEU A 594 39.10 1.29 -13.74
N SER A 595 38.96 0.17 -13.05
CA SER A 595 39.20 -1.17 -13.61
C SER A 595 38.06 -2.13 -13.30
N PHE A 596 37.72 -3.01 -14.24
CA PHE A 596 36.71 -4.06 -14.07
C PHE A 596 37.35 -5.43 -13.82
N ILE A 597 36.91 -6.14 -12.78
CA ILE A 597 37.38 -7.47 -12.42
C ILE A 597 36.18 -8.41 -12.27
N GLY A 598 36.18 -9.51 -13.02
CA GLY A 598 35.19 -10.58 -12.91
C GLY A 598 35.57 -11.59 -11.84
N GLY A 599 34.67 -11.91 -10.93
CA GLY A 599 34.89 -12.93 -9.90
C GLY A 599 33.64 -13.21 -9.07
N ASP A 600 33.80 -14.02 -8.03
CA ASP A 600 32.73 -14.38 -7.11
C ASP A 600 33.14 -13.93 -5.70
N MET A 601 32.34 -13.04 -5.11
CA MET A 601 32.60 -12.44 -3.80
C MET A 601 32.62 -13.46 -2.66
N PHE A 602 31.98 -14.63 -2.82
CA PHE A 602 32.07 -15.73 -1.84
C PHE A 602 33.42 -16.45 -1.90
N ASN A 603 34.13 -16.34 -3.04
CA ASN A 603 35.44 -16.95 -3.23
C ASN A 603 36.57 -15.96 -2.88
N PHE A 604 36.59 -14.78 -3.49
CA PHE A 604 37.58 -13.73 -3.21
C PHE A 604 37.03 -12.33 -3.52
N ILE A 605 37.62 -11.32 -2.90
CA ILE A 605 37.40 -9.89 -3.21
C ILE A 605 38.79 -9.26 -3.45
N PRO A 606 38.99 -8.48 -4.54
CA PRO A 606 40.25 -7.80 -4.80
C PRO A 606 40.73 -6.94 -3.64
N GLU A 607 42.04 -6.91 -3.41
CA GLU A 607 42.64 -6.10 -2.34
C GLU A 607 42.53 -4.60 -2.63
N ALA A 608 42.13 -3.82 -1.62
CA ALA A 608 42.01 -2.38 -1.68
C ALA A 608 42.06 -1.76 -0.26
N ASP A 609 42.20 -0.44 -0.17
CA ASP A 609 42.16 0.24 1.13
C ASP A 609 40.75 0.23 1.74
N ALA A 610 39.72 0.19 0.89
CA ALA A 610 38.34 0.02 1.29
C ALA A 610 37.55 -0.92 0.38
N VAL A 611 36.50 -1.52 0.96
CA VAL A 611 35.46 -2.26 0.25
C VAL A 611 34.14 -1.48 0.35
N LEU A 612 33.42 -1.35 -0.75
CA LEU A 612 32.06 -0.79 -0.82
C LEU A 612 31.05 -1.90 -1.13
N LEU A 613 29.98 -1.94 -0.36
CA LEU A 613 28.82 -2.82 -0.53
C LEU A 613 27.56 -1.95 -0.57
N LYS A 614 27.07 -1.56 -1.75
CA LYS A 614 25.79 -0.86 -1.90
C LYS A 614 24.72 -1.86 -2.34
N TRP A 615 23.63 -2.00 -1.57
CA TRP A 615 22.54 -2.92 -1.92
C TRP A 615 23.03 -4.33 -2.18
N ILE A 616 23.87 -4.82 -1.28
CA ILE A 616 24.42 -6.18 -1.37
C ILE A 616 23.91 -6.99 -0.20
N LEU A 617 24.16 -6.57 1.04
CA LEU A 617 23.88 -7.43 2.20
C LEU A 617 22.37 -7.66 2.41
N HIS A 618 21.53 -6.74 1.95
CA HIS A 618 20.08 -6.92 2.03
C HIS A 618 19.53 -8.06 1.14
N ASP A 619 20.26 -8.50 0.11
CA ASP A 619 19.85 -9.59 -0.78
C ASP A 619 20.09 -10.98 -0.18
N TRP A 620 20.85 -11.06 0.93
CA TRP A 620 21.34 -12.31 1.48
C TRP A 620 20.89 -12.53 2.93
N ASP A 621 20.75 -13.79 3.32
CA ASP A 621 20.59 -14.17 4.72
C ASP A 621 21.83 -13.84 5.56
N ASP A 622 21.71 -13.98 6.88
CA ASP A 622 22.77 -13.62 7.83
C ASP A 622 24.04 -14.48 7.66
N GLU A 623 23.90 -15.78 7.35
CA GLU A 623 25.04 -16.69 7.16
C GLU A 623 25.88 -16.25 5.96
N HIS A 624 25.21 -15.95 4.84
CA HIS A 624 25.85 -15.47 3.63
C HIS A 624 26.45 -14.07 3.80
N CYS A 625 25.77 -13.17 4.53
CA CYS A 625 26.33 -11.87 4.88
C CYS A 625 27.65 -11.98 5.66
N VAL A 626 27.72 -12.87 6.66
CA VAL A 626 28.96 -13.10 7.43
C VAL A 626 30.08 -13.63 6.53
N LYS A 627 29.78 -14.51 5.56
CA LYS A 627 30.77 -14.99 4.57
C LYS A 627 31.31 -13.85 3.71
N ILE A 628 30.42 -12.99 3.18
CA ILE A 628 30.80 -11.82 2.38
C ILE A 628 31.67 -10.87 3.21
N LEU A 629 31.24 -10.55 4.43
CA LEU A 629 31.95 -9.63 5.33
C LEU A 629 33.35 -10.15 5.71
N LYS A 630 33.52 -11.47 5.91
CA LYS A 630 34.84 -12.09 6.13
C LYS A 630 35.75 -11.89 4.92
N LYS A 631 35.24 -12.06 3.69
CA LYS A 631 36.00 -11.78 2.46
C LYS A 631 36.35 -10.31 2.31
N CYS A 632 35.46 -9.41 2.71
CA CYS A 632 35.74 -7.98 2.76
C CYS A 632 36.89 -7.68 3.73
N LYS A 633 36.86 -8.31 4.91
CA LYS A 633 37.92 -8.18 5.92
C LYS A 633 39.27 -8.69 5.39
N ASP A 634 39.29 -9.82 4.69
CA ASP A 634 40.49 -10.36 4.05
C ASP A 634 41.07 -9.35 3.04
N ALA A 635 40.21 -8.77 2.18
CA ALA A 635 40.61 -7.82 1.14
C ALA A 635 41.25 -6.52 1.68
N ILE A 636 40.85 -6.08 2.88
CA ILE A 636 41.37 -4.86 3.52
C ILE A 636 42.49 -5.12 4.53
N SER A 637 42.76 -6.39 4.87
CA SER A 637 43.67 -6.78 5.97
C SER A 637 45.14 -6.42 5.76
N LYS A 638 45.58 -6.22 4.51
CA LYS A 638 46.96 -5.87 4.17
C LYS A 638 47.24 -4.36 4.26
N ASN A 639 46.22 -3.55 4.50
CA ASN A 639 46.39 -2.11 4.65
C ASN A 639 46.97 -1.77 6.04
N THR A 640 48.24 -1.38 6.07
CA THR A 640 48.96 -0.99 7.30
C THR A 640 48.44 0.32 7.91
N LYS A 641 47.60 1.09 7.19
CA LYS A 641 46.96 2.33 7.66
C LYS A 641 45.57 2.12 8.27
N GLY A 642 45.08 0.87 8.34
CA GLY A 642 43.75 0.52 8.82
C GLY A 642 42.71 0.57 7.69
N GLY A 643 42.32 -0.60 7.18
CA GLY A 643 41.34 -0.71 6.11
C GLY A 643 39.90 -0.54 6.60
N LYS A 644 38.98 -0.18 5.68
CA LYS A 644 37.56 0.00 6.01
C LYS A 644 36.60 -0.72 5.07
N ALA A 645 35.49 -1.21 5.60
CA ALA A 645 34.36 -1.66 4.79
C ALA A 645 33.21 -0.68 4.96
N ILE A 646 32.63 -0.26 3.84
CA ILE A 646 31.58 0.76 3.71
C ILE A 646 30.34 0.05 3.17
N ILE A 647 29.26 0.02 3.94
CA ILE A 647 27.99 -0.57 3.53
C ILE A 647 26.98 0.55 3.33
N ILE A 648 26.22 0.49 2.23
CA ILE A 648 25.08 1.37 1.95
C ILE A 648 23.84 0.49 1.78
N ASP A 649 23.04 0.41 2.84
CA ASP A 649 21.79 -0.36 2.91
C ASP A 649 20.75 0.40 3.77
N PHE A 650 19.51 -0.09 3.82
CA PHE A 650 18.54 0.43 4.78
C PHE A 650 18.88 -0.05 6.19
N VAL A 651 18.65 0.83 7.18
CA VAL A 651 18.67 0.45 8.60
C VAL A 651 17.30 0.75 9.16
N ILE A 652 16.60 -0.28 9.64
CA ILE A 652 15.28 -0.13 10.26
C ILE A 652 15.46 0.39 11.69
N ASN A 653 14.86 1.55 11.99
CA ASN A 653 14.87 2.11 13.34
C ASN A 653 13.48 2.61 13.73
N GLU A 654 12.60 1.70 14.13
CA GLU A 654 11.20 2.00 14.51
C GLU A 654 11.07 3.03 15.65
N LYS A 655 12.13 3.26 16.44
CA LYS A 655 12.11 4.22 17.55
C LYS A 655 12.40 5.65 17.12
N GLN A 656 13.12 5.85 16.01
CA GLN A 656 13.57 7.17 15.54
C GLN A 656 12.95 7.55 14.19
N ASP A 657 12.71 6.58 13.32
CA ASP A 657 12.07 6.79 12.03
C ASP A 657 10.63 7.28 12.25
N GLU A 658 10.19 8.23 11.42
CA GLU A 658 8.77 8.57 11.34
C GLU A 658 7.97 7.36 10.83
N PHE A 659 6.71 7.24 11.27
CA PHE A 659 5.83 6.12 10.96
C PHE A 659 5.82 5.72 9.47
N GLY A 660 5.76 6.71 8.57
CA GLY A 660 5.76 6.45 7.14
C GLY A 660 7.10 5.95 6.60
N LEU A 661 8.23 6.43 7.14
CA LEU A 661 9.55 5.95 6.76
C LEU A 661 9.76 4.51 7.24
N THR A 662 9.37 4.21 8.49
CA THR A 662 9.34 2.84 9.02
C THR A 662 8.52 1.92 8.14
N GLN A 663 7.29 2.32 7.78
CA GLN A 663 6.41 1.53 6.91
C GLN A 663 7.07 1.24 5.55
N MET A 664 7.75 2.22 4.96
CA MET A 664 8.47 2.03 3.70
C MET A 664 9.60 1.01 3.84
N LYS A 665 10.43 1.12 4.90
CA LYS A 665 11.52 0.17 5.15
C LYS A 665 11.00 -1.25 5.45
N LEU A 666 9.88 -1.38 6.16
CA LEU A 666 9.23 -2.68 6.39
C LEU A 666 8.68 -3.29 5.09
N ARG A 667 8.11 -2.48 4.19
CA ARG A 667 7.74 -2.96 2.84
C ARG A 667 8.96 -3.48 2.07
N MET A 668 10.09 -2.78 2.14
CA MET A 668 11.35 -3.26 1.55
C MET A 668 11.79 -4.60 2.17
N ASP A 669 11.70 -4.75 3.49
CA ASP A 669 12.04 -6.01 4.17
C ASP A 669 11.16 -7.18 3.69
N ILE A 670 9.86 -6.94 3.51
CA ILE A 670 8.96 -7.92 2.90
C ILE A 670 9.38 -8.22 1.46
N ALA A 671 9.77 -7.20 0.68
CA ALA A 671 10.23 -7.39 -0.70
C ALA A 671 11.45 -8.33 -0.79
N MET A 672 12.36 -8.25 0.19
CA MET A 672 13.55 -9.09 0.25
C MET A 672 13.25 -10.59 0.45
N THR A 673 12.02 -10.95 0.80
CA THR A 673 11.54 -12.35 0.78
C THR A 673 11.75 -13.04 -0.57
N THR A 674 11.79 -12.28 -1.67
CA THR A 674 12.08 -12.78 -3.02
C THR A 674 13.43 -13.49 -3.12
N LEU A 675 14.41 -13.02 -2.34
CA LEU A 675 15.81 -13.46 -2.36
C LEU A 675 16.22 -14.22 -1.09
N ASN A 676 15.30 -14.44 -0.14
CA ASN A 676 15.63 -14.77 1.26
C ASN A 676 16.57 -13.74 1.92
N GLY A 677 16.60 -12.52 1.38
CA GLY A 677 17.30 -11.38 1.94
C GLY A 677 16.55 -10.75 3.11
N LYS A 678 17.10 -9.67 3.66
CA LYS A 678 16.55 -8.98 4.83
C LYS A 678 17.02 -7.53 4.93
N GLU A 679 16.09 -6.61 5.19
CA GLU A 679 16.43 -5.27 5.67
C GLU A 679 16.61 -5.32 7.19
N ARG A 680 17.73 -4.79 7.69
CA ARG A 680 18.18 -5.06 9.05
C ARG A 680 18.08 -3.82 9.94
N SER A 681 17.85 -4.04 11.22
CA SER A 681 18.07 -3.05 12.27
C SER A 681 19.55 -2.87 12.59
N GLU A 682 19.89 -1.81 13.33
CA GLU A 682 21.27 -1.58 13.79
C GLU A 682 21.82 -2.75 14.62
N GLU A 683 21.01 -3.33 15.52
CA GLU A 683 21.46 -4.44 16.36
C GLU A 683 21.73 -5.71 15.55
N GLU A 684 20.96 -5.94 14.48
CA GLU A 684 21.20 -7.06 13.56
C GLU A 684 22.48 -6.87 12.75
N PHE A 685 22.72 -5.66 12.22
CA PHE A 685 23.98 -5.34 11.57
C PHE A 685 25.18 -5.49 12.51
N LYS A 686 25.07 -4.98 13.73
CA LYS A 686 26.10 -5.13 14.77
C LYS A 686 26.44 -6.60 15.02
N LYS A 687 25.43 -7.48 15.11
CA LYS A 687 25.65 -8.92 15.25
C LYS A 687 26.46 -9.48 14.07
N LEU A 688 26.09 -9.14 12.83
CA LEU A 688 26.83 -9.56 11.63
C LEU A 688 28.29 -9.08 11.65
N PHE A 689 28.52 -7.82 12.03
CA PHE A 689 29.85 -7.22 12.07
C PHE A 689 30.75 -7.92 13.08
N LEU A 690 30.23 -8.17 14.29
CA LEU A 690 30.95 -8.88 15.35
C LEU A 690 31.26 -10.33 14.94
N GLU A 691 30.31 -11.03 14.33
CA GLU A 691 30.49 -12.42 13.88
C GLU A 691 31.47 -12.55 12.70
N ALA A 692 31.55 -11.52 11.85
CA ALA A 692 32.57 -11.39 10.82
C ALA A 692 33.94 -10.94 11.37
N GLY A 693 34.01 -10.57 12.65
CA GLY A 693 35.22 -10.20 13.35
C GLY A 693 35.63 -8.73 13.19
N PHE A 694 34.71 -7.83 12.84
CA PHE A 694 34.94 -6.39 12.96
C PHE A 694 34.74 -5.96 14.42
N GLU A 695 35.61 -5.07 14.92
CA GLU A 695 35.64 -4.69 16.34
C GLU A 695 34.89 -3.38 16.63
N ASP A 696 34.74 -2.53 15.62
CA ASP A 696 34.07 -1.22 15.74
C ASP A 696 33.30 -0.91 14.45
N TYR A 697 32.17 -0.21 14.60
CA TYR A 697 31.35 0.24 13.49
C TYR A 697 30.71 1.59 13.82
N LYS A 698 30.42 2.36 12.77
CA LYS A 698 29.62 3.59 12.86
C LYS A 698 28.51 3.55 11.84
N ILE A 699 27.28 3.77 12.28
CA ILE A 699 26.12 3.97 11.41
C ILE A 699 25.78 5.46 11.42
N PHE A 700 25.60 6.04 10.24
CA PHE A 700 25.04 7.37 10.08
C PHE A 700 24.09 7.39 8.89
N PRO A 701 23.04 8.23 8.95
CA PRO A 701 22.18 8.44 7.79
C PRO A 701 23.03 9.03 6.67
N LEU A 702 22.94 8.42 5.49
CA LEU A 702 23.64 8.88 4.29
C LEU A 702 22.74 9.82 3.50
N THR A 703 21.52 9.37 3.20
CA THR A 703 20.53 10.10 2.40
C THR A 703 19.14 9.58 2.70
N GLY A 704 18.28 10.38 3.36
CA GLY A 704 16.88 10.05 3.67
C GLY A 704 16.67 8.64 4.23
N ILE A 705 16.59 7.65 3.34
CA ILE A 705 16.33 6.25 3.59
C ILE A 705 17.57 5.36 3.82
N PHE A 706 18.73 5.70 3.24
CA PHE A 706 19.95 4.88 3.34
C PHE A 706 20.84 5.28 4.49
N HIS A 707 21.54 4.29 5.03
CA HIS A 707 22.55 4.47 6.06
C HIS A 707 23.88 3.98 5.55
N VAL A 708 24.95 4.68 5.94
CA VAL A 708 26.31 4.17 5.77
C VAL A 708 26.74 3.52 7.06
N SER A 709 27.16 2.27 6.97
CA SER A 709 27.93 1.61 8.03
C SER A 709 29.41 1.59 7.64
N GLN A 710 30.26 2.22 8.44
CA GLN A 710 31.71 2.13 8.30
C GLN A 710 32.28 1.20 9.38
N MET A 711 32.99 0.15 8.97
CA MET A 711 33.72 -0.74 9.87
C MET A 711 35.23 -0.56 9.70
N VAL A 712 35.99 -0.66 10.80
CA VAL A 712 37.46 -0.54 10.79
C VAL A 712 38.07 -1.86 11.26
N SER A 713 39.11 -2.34 10.54
CA SER A 713 39.91 -3.50 10.97
C SER A 713 41.30 -3.05 11.45
N GLY A 714 41.58 -3.21 12.75
CA GLY A 714 42.92 -3.04 13.32
C GLY A 714 42.96 -2.66 14.81
N PRO A 715 44.00 -3.03 15.58
CA PRO A 715 44.14 -2.62 16.97
C PRO A 715 44.29 -1.11 17.07
N GLN A 716 43.54 -0.49 18.00
CA GLN A 716 43.62 0.94 18.32
C GLN A 716 45.03 1.33 18.82
N HIS A 717 45.95 1.60 17.89
CA HIS A 717 47.28 2.14 18.19
C HIS A 717 47.49 3.49 17.48
N SER A 718 46.57 4.42 17.70
CA SER A 718 46.93 5.84 17.79
C SER A 718 45.82 6.62 18.50
N ARG A 719 46.03 6.93 19.78
CA ARG A 719 45.35 8.06 20.43
C ARG A 719 45.90 9.35 19.83
N HIS A 720 45.37 9.75 18.70
CA HIS A 720 45.18 11.16 18.45
C HIS A 720 43.68 11.40 18.55
N ASN A 721 43.27 12.18 19.55
CA ASN A 721 41.89 12.68 19.67
C ASN A 721 41.47 13.13 18.27
N PRO A 722 40.53 12.44 17.59
CA PRO A 722 39.83 13.09 16.51
C PRO A 722 39.14 14.28 17.17
N GLN A 723 39.26 15.48 16.60
CA GLN A 723 38.34 16.54 17.00
C GLN A 723 36.91 15.97 16.95
N PRO A 724 36.03 16.32 17.90
CA PRO A 724 34.63 15.97 17.76
C PRO A 724 34.15 16.54 16.41
N TRP A 725 33.85 15.65 15.48
CA TRP A 725 33.19 16.00 14.23
C TRP A 725 31.85 16.64 14.60
N PRO A 726 31.42 17.71 13.92
CA PRO A 726 30.28 18.50 14.35
C PRO A 726 29.05 17.61 14.52
N THR A 727 28.63 17.41 15.77
CA THR A 727 27.41 16.68 16.17
C THR A 727 26.15 17.49 15.89
N HIS A 728 26.16 18.31 14.83
CA HIS A 728 24.96 19.02 14.39
C HIS A 728 24.05 18.01 13.70
N TYR A 729 23.27 17.30 14.52
CA TYR A 729 21.89 17.02 14.15
C TYR A 729 21.29 18.35 13.67
N PRO A 730 20.79 18.46 12.44
CA PRO A 730 19.76 19.45 12.19
C PRO A 730 18.66 19.09 13.20
N SER A 731 18.50 19.93 14.22
CA SER A 731 17.30 19.93 15.03
C SER A 731 16.12 19.83 14.07
N SER A 732 15.23 18.88 14.32
CA SER A 732 13.88 18.85 13.79
C SER A 732 13.28 20.26 13.92
N LEU A 733 13.40 21.05 12.86
CA LEU A 733 12.82 22.37 12.77
C LEU A 733 11.39 22.12 12.33
N GLY A 734 10.50 22.20 13.31
CA GLY A 734 9.09 21.94 13.17
C GLY A 734 8.50 22.67 11.97
N LEU A 735 7.91 21.88 11.08
CA LEU A 735 6.89 22.36 10.17
C LEU A 735 5.53 22.07 10.82
N ASN A 736 4.83 23.17 11.11
CA ASN A 736 3.37 23.22 11.12
C ASN A 736 2.89 22.77 9.74
N ILE A 737 2.74 21.46 9.55
CA ILE A 737 1.71 20.91 8.68
C ILE A 737 0.59 20.55 9.65
N ALA A 738 -0.59 21.12 9.44
CA ALA A 738 -1.76 20.84 10.25
C ALA A 738 -2.10 19.34 10.19
N SER A 739 -1.50 18.58 11.10
CA SER A 739 -1.86 17.20 11.44
C SER A 739 -2.52 17.27 12.81
N SER A 740 -3.82 17.02 12.85
CA SER A 740 -4.56 16.86 14.09
C SER A 740 -4.04 15.63 14.82
N ALA A 741 -3.38 15.86 15.95
CA ALA A 741 -2.79 14.85 16.80
C ALA A 741 -3.85 13.89 17.37
N VAL A 742 -3.69 12.59 17.10
CA VAL A 742 -4.23 11.52 17.95
C VAL A 742 -3.16 11.17 18.97
N GLN A 743 -3.18 11.85 20.12
CA GLN A 743 -2.45 11.41 21.31
C GLN A 743 -3.32 10.40 22.08
N ASN A 744 -2.95 9.12 22.02
CA ASN A 744 -3.46 8.11 22.95
C ASN A 744 -2.90 8.37 24.36
N GLN A 745 -3.68 9.04 25.21
CA GLN A 745 -3.40 9.12 26.64
C GLN A 745 -3.72 7.78 27.31
N ARG A 746 -2.67 7.09 27.76
CA ARG A 746 -2.77 6.07 28.82
C ARG A 746 -3.26 6.74 30.11
N ARG A 747 -4.42 6.33 30.65
CA ARG A 747 -4.80 6.57 32.05
C ARG A 747 -5.25 5.27 32.69
N SER A 748 -4.50 4.84 33.70
CA SER A 748 -4.90 3.83 34.67
C SER A 748 -5.84 4.46 35.74
N PRO A 749 -6.74 3.68 36.37
CA PRO A 749 -7.79 4.21 37.23
C PRO A 749 -7.34 4.30 38.70
N LEU A 750 -7.61 5.42 39.37
CA LEU A 750 -7.49 5.53 40.82
C LEU A 750 -8.77 6.17 41.42
N HIS A 751 -9.48 5.33 42.17
CA HIS A 751 -10.38 5.59 43.30
C HIS A 751 -11.22 6.88 43.36
N ALA A 752 -12.54 6.72 43.26
CA ALA A 752 -13.51 7.54 44.01
C ALA A 752 -13.66 6.98 45.44
N PRO A 753 -13.93 7.83 46.47
CA PRO A 753 -15.31 8.07 46.93
C PRO A 753 -15.50 9.46 47.64
N PRO A 754 -16.60 9.74 48.38
CA PRO A 754 -18.00 9.87 47.93
C PRO A 754 -18.69 11.21 48.37
N CYS A 755 -19.79 11.54 47.67
CA CYS A 755 -21.05 12.14 48.14
C CYS A 755 -21.05 13.24 49.25
N SER A 756 -21.53 14.45 48.93
CA SER A 756 -22.54 15.15 49.75
C SER A 756 -23.21 16.36 49.04
N GLN A 757 -24.53 16.25 48.92
CA GLN A 757 -25.57 17.25 49.19
C GLN A 757 -25.35 18.76 48.94
N ARG A 758 -26.35 19.33 48.24
CA ARG A 758 -27.23 20.47 48.61
C ARG A 758 -27.07 21.82 47.87
N ILE A 759 -28.22 22.20 47.28
CA ILE A 759 -28.91 23.51 47.35
C ILE A 759 -28.64 24.52 46.20
N LEU A 760 -29.69 24.66 45.37
CA LEU A 760 -30.08 25.84 44.58
C LEU A 760 -30.21 27.10 45.47
N PRO A 761 -30.04 28.33 44.96
CA PRO A 761 -31.24 29.04 44.48
C PRO A 761 -31.05 29.98 43.27
N HIS A 762 -32.06 29.93 42.39
CA HIS A 762 -32.85 31.03 41.83
C HIS A 762 -32.25 32.40 41.41
N ASN A 763 -32.51 32.69 40.11
CA ASN A 763 -33.24 33.85 39.57
C ASN A 763 -32.63 35.27 39.52
N LYS A 764 -32.55 35.78 38.27
CA LYS A 764 -33.07 37.06 37.69
C LYS A 764 -31.99 37.70 36.79
N ALA A 765 -32.17 37.81 35.48
CA ALA A 765 -33.06 38.69 34.70
C ALA A 765 -32.18 39.67 33.89
N THR A 766 -32.20 39.48 32.56
CA THR A 766 -32.38 40.44 31.45
C THR A 766 -32.43 41.96 31.74
N PRO A 767 -32.21 42.84 30.73
CA PRO A 767 -32.55 42.73 29.29
C PRO A 767 -31.42 42.30 28.36
#